data_AF-A0A0F8HJE6-F1
#
_entry.id   AF-A0A0F8HJE6-F1
#
_cell.length_a   1.000
_cell.length_b   1.000
_cell.length_c   1.000
_cell.angle_alpha   90.00
_cell.angle_beta   90.00
_cell.angle_gamma   90.00
#
_symmetry.space_group_name_H-M   'P 1'
#
loop_
_entity.id
_entity.type
_entity.pdbx_description
1 polymer ?
#
loop_
_entity_poly.entity_id
_entity_poly.type
_entity_poly.pdbx_seq_one_letter_code
_entity_poly.pdbx_strand_id
1 'polypeptide(L)'
;MKQKLILFSALLIISLLAGTAGAIGEAENTDTVSTGMTEPSVSIAYNETGPFRMGDVVKITATFSEPVYDAVAIVGYSVLTPDYFNMTNLSNTVWSYDYEVPAGINDAVNVTVYGIGGTVDLIEKTDIHAFVVDNEAPRFDRIQPSSTYVNTECVVFEFSAFDKLDNTVAYSLFINGTEKKSGIINSNGSVKYEVEKSDNYYQWEIVLEDDAGNIGGSGLQDLYVDTKDPSVTLVSPEDGFVDTTGLLNFNFTCRDTLSANCGLDLDYQLYINGEPELLLGSGEIASGEYAEIPYTALFDGAYNWSVLVEDKAGNNCSGKVRNFYVNTEGLIVELISPNSLVDGELVTAEQKFNFSVMGGAGLPFGYELLINGTEVKNGTSVIGEEGISFCSVDATVADGMNIPWTVRITDCAGRIYQPDPFFISVDTTAPAPVSNLTVVDAFSDTTWYYTYDEPGLYVCWDKNTEEDLYDGADAYYGTPYAVFISDFEPSGIEEMELAMPVSSIYDTIDNKALFMHIGMYQGKPLVYGKDYWVAVIALDRAGNYDECFTMCGPVQTYEDMDLTLDAGWNLKSVPRRLAPFNADTCSVFGEGSTVIYWDGACWQFPKTIEPCKGYWVYTPEACETNVKFKPMPVGSATPDVPASLDLCAGWQMIGHTSTQPAHWSETLGSLQSDKIIANYKFSNIITYSQNEGWGGTINLGFLDLFAQPESEIPYPVQTLESSGAMVPGQGYWIFMKEDGTYASIENVELYQAE
;
A
#
# COMPACT_ATOMS: atom_id res chain seq x y z
N MET A 1 41.05 33.50 1.50
CA MET A 1 42.46 33.42 1.06
C MET A 1 42.46 33.51 -0.46
N LYS A 2 42.49 34.68 -1.11
CA LYS A 2 43.60 35.64 -1.31
C LYS A 2 44.93 35.01 -1.75
N GLN A 3 45.23 35.11 -3.05
CA GLN A 3 46.47 35.63 -3.68
C GLN A 3 46.30 35.45 -5.21
N LYS A 4 46.10 36.48 -6.06
CA LYS A 4 47.08 37.44 -6.65
C LYS A 4 48.36 36.72 -7.13
N LEU A 5 48.84 36.81 -8.38
CA LEU A 5 49.15 38.04 -9.13
C LEU A 5 49.72 37.75 -10.57
N ILE A 6 49.23 38.48 -11.60
CA ILE A 6 49.88 39.08 -12.82
C ILE A 6 50.59 38.16 -13.86
N LEU A 7 50.31 38.11 -15.19
CA LEU A 7 50.09 39.04 -16.35
C LEU A 7 51.38 39.62 -17.02
N PHE A 8 51.81 39.06 -18.15
CA PHE A 8 52.55 39.62 -19.32
C PHE A 8 52.60 38.48 -20.36
N SER A 9 52.31 38.57 -21.65
CA SER A 9 52.44 39.65 -22.64
C SER A 9 51.53 39.30 -23.84
N ALA A 10 50.86 40.29 -24.42
CA ALA A 10 50.08 40.14 -25.65
C ALA A 10 50.69 41.04 -26.74
N LEU A 11 50.92 40.37 -27.86
CA LEU A 11 51.46 40.81 -29.13
C LEU A 11 50.52 41.82 -29.81
N LEU A 12 51.06 42.91 -30.36
CA LEU A 12 50.35 43.83 -31.26
C LEU A 12 51.09 43.83 -32.61
N ILE A 13 50.48 43.23 -33.61
CA ILE A 13 50.82 43.39 -35.04
C ILE A 13 49.62 44.08 -35.69
N ILE A 14 49.83 45.26 -36.25
CA ILE A 14 49.04 45.79 -37.37
C ILE A 14 50.03 46.49 -38.32
N SER A 15 50.29 45.84 -39.46
CA SER A 15 50.61 46.47 -40.75
C SER A 15 49.27 46.61 -41.51
N LEU A 16 48.98 47.48 -42.48
CA LEU A 16 49.69 48.26 -43.50
C LEU A 16 48.78 49.47 -43.81
N LEU A 17 49.31 50.57 -44.39
CA LEU A 17 49.08 50.94 -45.79
C LEU A 17 49.55 52.37 -46.12
N ALA A 18 50.00 52.48 -47.38
CA ALA A 18 50.00 53.65 -48.26
C ALA A 18 51.20 54.61 -48.20
N GLY A 19 51.92 54.64 -49.33
CA GLY A 19 51.94 55.86 -50.14
C GLY A 19 53.28 56.57 -50.22
N THR A 20 53.99 56.34 -51.32
CA THR A 20 55.10 57.18 -51.80
C THR A 20 54.60 58.53 -52.31
N ALA A 21 55.17 59.61 -51.79
CA ALA A 21 55.36 60.94 -52.38
C ALA A 21 56.10 61.75 -51.28
N GLY A 22 57.24 62.39 -51.46
CA GLY A 22 57.72 63.17 -52.58
C GLY A 22 58.20 64.51 -51.97
N ALA A 23 59.37 64.94 -52.43
CA ALA A 23 59.89 66.32 -52.37
C ALA A 23 60.88 66.74 -51.26
N ILE A 24 62.16 66.78 -51.67
CA ILE A 24 63.16 67.87 -51.62
C ILE A 24 63.24 68.82 -50.41
N GLY A 25 64.48 68.99 -49.89
CA GLY A 25 64.89 70.20 -49.15
C GLY A 25 66.20 70.10 -48.37
N GLU A 26 67.33 70.32 -49.09
CA GLU A 26 68.59 70.98 -48.65
C GLU A 26 69.29 70.55 -47.34
N ALA A 27 70.45 69.87 -47.39
CA ALA A 27 71.80 70.33 -47.74
C ALA A 27 72.63 70.81 -46.52
N GLU A 28 73.62 70.01 -46.13
CA GLU A 28 74.97 70.51 -45.78
C GLU A 28 76.04 69.48 -46.20
N ASN A 29 76.61 69.79 -47.36
CA ASN A 29 77.98 69.61 -47.86
C ASN A 29 78.99 68.83 -46.99
N THR A 30 79.41 67.65 -47.47
CA THR A 30 80.76 67.11 -47.24
C THR A 30 81.61 67.38 -48.48
N ASP A 31 82.55 68.30 -48.36
CA ASP A 31 83.56 68.54 -49.39
C ASP A 31 84.64 67.45 -49.26
N THR A 32 84.81 66.61 -50.28
CA THR A 32 86.06 65.89 -50.55
C THR A 32 86.01 65.32 -51.97
N VAL A 33 86.65 66.03 -52.89
CA VAL A 33 87.04 65.51 -54.20
C VAL A 33 88.16 64.50 -54.01
N SER A 34 87.92 63.24 -54.38
CA SER A 34 88.96 62.22 -54.60
C SER A 34 88.94 61.81 -56.07
N THR A 35 90.02 62.15 -56.78
CA THR A 35 90.37 61.53 -58.06
C THR A 35 90.97 60.15 -57.76
N GLY A 36 90.30 59.08 -58.15
CA GLY A 36 90.79 57.71 -57.96
C GLY A 36 90.33 56.81 -59.11
N MET A 37 91.25 55.99 -59.62
CA MET A 37 91.02 54.98 -60.65
C MET A 37 89.84 54.07 -60.28
N THR A 38 89.03 53.65 -61.27
CA THR A 38 88.05 52.57 -61.07
C THR A 38 88.82 51.29 -60.79
N GLU A 39 88.73 50.78 -59.56
CA GLU A 39 89.31 49.50 -59.20
C GLU A 39 88.68 48.38 -60.04
N PRO A 40 89.45 47.33 -60.39
CA PRO A 40 88.92 46.15 -61.06
C PRO A 40 87.73 45.56 -60.31
N SER A 41 86.63 45.27 -60.99
CA SER A 41 85.39 44.78 -60.38
C SER A 41 84.69 43.78 -61.29
N VAL A 42 83.80 42.97 -60.70
CA VAL A 42 82.95 42.02 -61.42
C VAL A 42 81.49 42.24 -61.04
N SER A 43 80.59 42.17 -62.02
CA SER A 43 79.15 42.12 -61.82
C SER A 43 78.65 40.71 -62.13
N ILE A 44 77.77 40.19 -61.29
CA ILE A 44 77.19 38.85 -61.41
C ILE A 44 75.71 39.04 -61.76
N ALA A 45 75.21 38.26 -62.71
CA ALA A 45 73.82 38.23 -63.12
C ALA A 45 73.35 36.79 -63.32
N TYR A 46 72.06 36.56 -63.11
CA TYR A 46 71.40 35.27 -63.23
C TYR A 46 70.32 35.35 -64.32
N ASN A 47 70.00 34.22 -64.95
CA ASN A 47 68.92 34.15 -65.94
C ASN A 47 67.54 34.38 -65.30
N GLU A 48 67.35 33.90 -64.08
CA GLU A 48 66.10 33.95 -63.33
C GLU A 48 66.41 34.16 -61.83
N THR A 49 65.40 34.52 -61.04
CA THR A 49 65.57 34.86 -59.61
C THR A 49 65.25 33.71 -58.65
N GLY A 50 64.73 32.59 -59.14
CA GLY A 50 64.27 31.46 -58.33
C GLY A 50 62.93 31.71 -57.61
N PRO A 51 62.52 30.83 -56.68
CA PRO A 51 63.28 29.67 -56.17
C PRO A 51 63.45 28.57 -57.24
N PHE A 52 64.51 27.76 -57.09
CA PHE A 52 64.85 26.70 -58.04
C PHE A 52 64.82 25.34 -57.36
N ARG A 53 64.44 24.29 -58.10
CA ARG A 53 64.44 22.90 -57.63
C ARG A 53 65.47 22.06 -58.37
N MET A 54 65.66 20.82 -57.93
CA MET A 54 66.62 19.86 -58.47
C MET A 54 66.42 19.68 -59.98
N GLY A 55 67.52 19.82 -60.73
CA GLY A 55 67.52 19.71 -62.19
C GLY A 55 67.23 21.01 -62.94
N ASP A 56 66.83 22.08 -62.24
CA ASP A 56 66.81 23.41 -62.83
C ASP A 56 68.24 23.89 -63.12
N VAL A 57 68.39 24.74 -64.14
CA VAL A 57 69.69 25.27 -64.56
C VAL A 57 69.72 26.78 -64.37
N VAL A 58 70.53 27.22 -63.42
CA VAL A 58 70.80 28.63 -63.15
C VAL A 58 72.04 29.06 -63.94
N LYS A 59 71.85 29.89 -64.96
CA LYS A 59 72.98 30.48 -65.70
C LYS A 59 73.56 31.65 -64.93
N ILE A 60 74.76 31.45 -64.40
CA ILE A 60 75.56 32.47 -63.72
C ILE A 60 76.42 33.19 -64.77
N THR A 61 76.21 34.48 -64.96
CA THR A 61 76.99 35.32 -65.89
C THR A 61 77.80 36.34 -65.11
N ALA A 62 79.12 36.33 -65.31
CA ALA A 62 80.05 37.28 -64.72
C ALA A 62 80.57 38.24 -65.78
N THR A 63 80.47 39.54 -65.52
CA THR A 63 81.02 40.60 -66.37
C THR A 63 82.07 41.39 -65.60
N PHE A 64 83.32 41.28 -66.02
CA PHE A 64 84.49 41.94 -65.43
C PHE A 64 84.68 43.33 -66.05
N SER A 65 85.14 44.29 -65.25
CA SER A 65 85.43 45.66 -65.72
C SER A 65 86.65 45.74 -66.64
N GLU A 66 87.47 44.69 -66.69
CA GLU A 66 88.64 44.55 -67.53
C GLU A 66 88.84 43.09 -68.00
N PRO A 67 89.68 42.83 -69.02
CA PRO A 67 89.88 41.47 -69.52
C PRO A 67 90.53 40.52 -68.52
N VAL A 68 89.96 39.32 -68.35
CA VAL A 68 90.51 38.23 -67.51
C VAL A 68 90.82 36.99 -68.36
N TYR A 69 91.84 36.23 -67.99
CA TYR A 69 92.26 35.03 -68.75
C TYR A 69 91.62 33.74 -68.25
N ASP A 70 91.18 33.71 -66.99
CA ASP A 70 90.51 32.59 -66.36
C ASP A 70 89.48 33.09 -65.35
N ALA A 71 88.36 32.38 -65.22
CA ALA A 71 87.29 32.71 -64.29
C ALA A 71 86.66 31.45 -63.69
N VAL A 72 86.43 31.48 -62.38
CA VAL A 72 85.86 30.37 -61.60
C VAL A 72 84.67 30.88 -60.79
N ALA A 73 83.56 30.16 -60.85
CA ALA A 73 82.41 30.36 -59.97
C ALA A 73 82.47 29.35 -58.83
N ILE A 74 82.22 29.81 -57.61
CA ILE A 74 81.97 28.99 -56.45
C ILE A 74 80.50 29.13 -56.09
N VAL A 75 79.79 28.01 -56.03
CA VAL A 75 78.40 27.97 -55.61
C VAL A 75 78.34 27.17 -54.32
N GLY A 76 77.88 27.79 -53.23
CA GLY A 76 77.95 27.18 -51.91
C GLY A 76 76.81 27.59 -50.98
N TYR A 77 76.26 26.60 -50.27
CA TYR A 77 75.25 26.74 -49.23
C TYR A 77 75.84 26.60 -47.81
N SER A 78 77.16 26.29 -47.70
CA SER A 78 77.93 26.21 -46.47
C SER A 78 79.37 26.69 -46.72
N VAL A 79 79.93 27.47 -45.79
CA VAL A 79 81.28 28.08 -45.92
C VAL A 79 82.41 27.04 -45.85
N LEU A 80 82.11 25.78 -45.52
CA LEU A 80 83.12 24.76 -45.18
C LEU A 80 83.53 23.83 -46.33
N THR A 81 82.75 23.75 -47.42
CA THR A 81 83.06 22.91 -48.60
C THR A 81 82.58 23.58 -49.89
N PRO A 82 83.31 24.58 -50.43
CA PRO A 82 82.95 25.22 -51.68
C PRO A 82 83.22 24.32 -52.89
N ASP A 83 82.22 24.15 -53.77
CA ASP A 83 82.41 23.52 -55.09
C ASP A 83 82.88 24.57 -56.10
N TYR A 84 83.96 24.26 -56.81
CA TYR A 84 84.60 25.15 -57.77
C TYR A 84 84.24 24.75 -59.20
N PHE A 85 83.72 25.71 -59.96
CA PHE A 85 83.25 25.51 -61.32
C PHE A 85 83.98 26.45 -62.29
N ASN A 86 84.73 25.89 -63.24
CA ASN A 86 85.37 26.69 -64.28
C ASN A 86 84.30 27.30 -65.19
N MET A 87 84.33 28.62 -65.34
CA MET A 87 83.38 29.32 -66.19
C MET A 87 83.79 29.22 -67.67
N THR A 88 82.82 29.29 -68.58
CA THR A 88 83.03 29.33 -70.03
C THR A 88 83.23 30.77 -70.48
N ASN A 89 84.30 31.02 -71.25
CA ASN A 89 84.58 32.34 -71.83
C ASN A 89 83.59 32.64 -72.97
N LEU A 90 82.82 33.73 -72.84
CA LEU A 90 81.96 34.24 -73.91
C LEU A 90 82.59 35.43 -74.63
N SER A 91 83.36 36.25 -73.91
CA SER A 91 84.21 37.31 -74.43
C SER A 91 85.38 37.58 -73.48
N ASN A 92 86.31 38.45 -73.87
CA ASN A 92 87.43 38.83 -73.01
C ASN A 92 87.01 39.41 -71.64
N THR A 93 85.78 39.90 -71.48
CA THR A 93 85.25 40.45 -70.21
C THR A 93 84.01 39.73 -69.67
N VAL A 94 83.43 38.75 -70.39
CA VAL A 94 82.17 38.08 -70.00
C VAL A 94 82.33 36.57 -69.99
N TRP A 95 81.92 35.95 -68.88
CA TRP A 95 82.04 34.52 -68.63
C TRP A 95 80.73 33.97 -68.09
N SER A 96 80.41 32.71 -68.37
CA SER A 96 79.19 32.08 -67.86
C SER A 96 79.40 30.65 -67.36
N TYR A 97 78.62 30.24 -66.38
CA TYR A 97 78.52 28.85 -65.95
C TYR A 97 77.04 28.47 -65.78
N ASP A 98 76.65 27.32 -66.32
CA ASP A 98 75.31 26.77 -66.17
C ASP A 98 75.34 25.83 -64.96
N TYR A 99 74.80 26.30 -63.83
CA TYR A 99 74.73 25.54 -62.59
C TYR A 99 73.46 24.69 -62.58
N GLU A 100 73.61 23.37 -62.70
CA GLU A 100 72.53 22.41 -62.49
C GLU A 100 72.32 22.22 -60.99
N VAL A 101 71.12 22.52 -60.50
CA VAL A 101 70.78 22.44 -59.08
C VAL A 101 70.82 20.98 -58.60
N PRO A 102 71.71 20.62 -57.66
CA PRO A 102 71.84 19.26 -57.18
C PRO A 102 70.78 18.92 -56.12
N ALA A 103 70.59 17.62 -55.88
CA ALA A 103 69.78 17.13 -54.77
C ALA A 103 70.40 17.52 -53.42
N GLY A 104 69.55 17.78 -52.42
CA GLY A 104 69.97 17.92 -51.01
C GLY A 104 70.33 19.33 -50.55
N ILE A 105 70.24 20.33 -51.43
CA ILE A 105 70.26 21.75 -51.02
C ILE A 105 68.82 22.18 -50.76
N ASN A 106 68.56 22.82 -49.61
CA ASN A 106 67.25 23.38 -49.29
C ASN A 106 67.40 24.64 -48.44
N ASP A 107 68.03 25.65 -49.05
CA ASP A 107 68.44 26.90 -48.41
C ASP A 107 68.81 27.98 -49.45
N ALA A 108 69.08 29.19 -48.98
CA ALA A 108 69.68 30.25 -49.79
C ALA A 108 71.13 29.88 -50.17
N VAL A 109 71.49 30.11 -51.43
CA VAL A 109 72.79 29.79 -52.02
C VAL A 109 73.59 31.07 -52.26
N ASN A 110 74.87 31.05 -51.89
CA ASN A 110 75.80 32.13 -52.20
C ASN A 110 76.58 31.80 -53.48
N VAL A 111 76.87 32.83 -54.28
CA VAL A 111 77.70 32.69 -55.48
C VAL A 111 78.89 33.64 -55.39
N THR A 112 80.10 33.08 -55.44
CA THR A 112 81.33 33.87 -55.52
C THR A 112 81.97 33.67 -56.88
N VAL A 113 82.34 34.75 -57.56
CA VAL A 113 83.09 34.67 -58.82
C VAL A 113 84.48 35.24 -58.63
N TYR A 114 85.48 34.50 -59.13
CA TYR A 114 86.89 34.87 -59.21
C TYR A 114 87.31 35.04 -60.67
N GLY A 115 88.07 36.09 -60.96
CA GLY A 115 88.74 36.28 -62.26
C GLY A 115 90.20 36.69 -62.08
N ILE A 116 91.07 36.17 -62.94
CA ILE A 116 92.52 36.50 -62.93
C ILE A 116 92.85 37.41 -64.12
N GLY A 117 93.24 38.65 -63.81
CA GLY A 117 93.65 39.68 -64.77
C GLY A 117 95.13 39.62 -65.19
N GLY A 118 95.58 40.60 -65.98
CA GLY A 118 96.97 40.69 -66.50
C GLY A 118 98.00 41.33 -65.57
N THR A 119 97.53 42.05 -64.56
CA THR A 119 98.27 42.44 -63.36
C THR A 119 97.86 41.47 -62.25
N VAL A 120 98.76 41.11 -61.34
CA VAL A 120 98.68 39.94 -60.42
C VAL A 120 97.57 40.05 -59.33
N ASP A 121 96.52 40.83 -59.57
CA ASP A 121 95.42 41.10 -58.65
C ASP A 121 94.21 40.21 -58.98
N LEU A 122 93.59 39.66 -57.93
CA LEU A 122 92.40 38.82 -58.01
C LEU A 122 91.15 39.70 -58.01
N ILE A 123 90.30 39.58 -59.04
CA ILE A 123 88.99 40.25 -59.08
C ILE A 123 87.96 39.29 -58.50
N GLU A 124 87.40 39.60 -57.35
CA GLU A 124 86.38 38.77 -56.70
C GLU A 124 85.12 39.55 -56.34
N LYS A 125 83.98 38.86 -56.37
CA LYS A 125 82.75 39.32 -55.73
C LYS A 125 81.94 38.13 -55.26
N THR A 126 81.38 38.25 -54.05
CA THR A 126 80.37 37.33 -53.52
C THR A 126 79.01 38.01 -53.58
N ASP A 127 78.05 37.33 -54.20
CA ASP A 127 76.63 37.63 -54.05
C ASP A 127 76.06 36.72 -52.95
N ILE A 128 75.68 37.34 -51.83
CA ILE A 128 75.13 36.62 -50.68
C ILE A 128 73.62 36.44 -50.88
N HIS A 129 73.11 35.23 -50.65
CA HIS A 129 71.74 34.82 -50.97
C HIS A 129 71.37 35.11 -52.44
N ALA A 130 72.28 34.75 -53.35
CA ALA A 130 72.16 34.96 -54.78
C ALA A 130 70.83 34.43 -55.34
N PHE A 131 70.43 33.24 -54.90
CA PHE A 131 69.13 32.63 -55.18
C PHE A 131 68.79 31.61 -54.09
N VAL A 132 67.54 31.15 -54.05
CA VAL A 132 67.08 30.11 -53.14
C VAL A 132 66.94 28.80 -53.92
N VAL A 133 67.44 27.71 -53.34
CA VAL A 133 67.14 26.37 -53.82
C VAL A 133 66.14 25.75 -52.85
N ASP A 134 64.98 25.38 -53.38
CA ASP A 134 63.93 24.68 -52.66
C ASP A 134 63.66 23.31 -53.29
N ASN A 135 64.02 22.27 -52.54
CA ASN A 135 63.89 20.87 -52.94
C ASN A 135 62.90 20.09 -52.06
N GLU A 136 62.24 20.76 -51.11
CA GLU A 136 61.30 20.11 -50.19
C GLU A 136 59.88 20.54 -50.54
N ALA A 137 59.03 19.59 -50.91
CA ALA A 137 57.61 19.89 -51.10
C ALA A 137 56.92 20.34 -49.79
N PRO A 138 55.85 21.16 -49.89
CA PRO A 138 55.03 21.50 -48.74
C PRO A 138 54.45 20.26 -48.08
N ARG A 139 54.29 20.31 -46.76
CA ARG A 139 53.71 19.22 -45.97
C ARG A 139 52.49 19.66 -45.19
N PHE A 140 51.61 18.71 -44.90
CA PHE A 140 50.46 18.93 -44.02
C PHE A 140 50.86 18.83 -42.55
N ASP A 141 50.23 19.65 -41.72
CA ASP A 141 50.34 19.56 -40.24
C ASP A 141 49.05 18.95 -39.64
N ARG A 142 47.88 19.30 -40.18
CA ARG A 142 46.59 18.67 -39.86
C ARG A 142 45.78 18.44 -41.13
N ILE A 143 45.01 17.35 -41.16
CA ILE A 143 44.06 17.03 -42.21
C ILE A 143 42.76 16.50 -41.57
N GLN A 144 41.61 16.94 -42.08
CA GLN A 144 40.27 16.50 -41.72
C GLN A 144 39.45 16.23 -42.99
N PRO A 145 38.49 15.29 -42.98
CA PRO A 145 38.09 14.46 -41.83
C PRO A 145 39.16 13.43 -41.43
N SER A 146 39.33 13.18 -40.13
CA SER A 146 40.25 12.16 -39.61
C SER A 146 39.65 10.76 -39.56
N SER A 147 38.32 10.64 -39.70
CA SER A 147 37.61 9.37 -39.81
C SER A 147 37.25 9.10 -41.27
N THR A 148 37.38 7.85 -41.67
CA THR A 148 36.93 7.34 -42.98
C THR A 148 35.40 7.27 -43.09
N TYR A 149 34.69 7.27 -41.96
CA TYR A 149 33.22 7.18 -41.90
C TYR A 149 32.66 8.40 -41.17
N VAL A 150 31.61 9.01 -41.71
CA VAL A 150 30.95 10.18 -41.14
C VAL A 150 29.43 10.04 -41.20
N ASN A 151 28.75 10.42 -40.11
CA ASN A 151 27.31 10.32 -39.98
C ASN A 151 26.53 11.62 -40.23
N THR A 152 27.10 12.50 -41.03
CA THR A 152 26.53 13.83 -41.29
C THR A 152 26.65 14.17 -42.76
N GLU A 153 25.60 14.77 -43.31
CA GLU A 153 25.60 15.26 -44.70
C GLU A 153 26.63 16.39 -44.87
N CYS A 154 26.89 17.19 -43.83
CA CYS A 154 27.85 18.31 -43.88
C CYS A 154 29.26 17.83 -43.57
N VAL A 155 30.03 17.54 -44.61
CA VAL A 155 31.43 17.12 -44.49
C VAL A 155 32.34 18.34 -44.45
N VAL A 156 33.22 18.39 -43.45
CA VAL A 156 34.19 19.46 -43.25
C VAL A 156 35.58 18.97 -43.64
N PHE A 157 36.12 19.51 -44.73
CA PHE A 157 37.51 19.36 -45.11
C PHE A 157 38.30 20.52 -44.52
N GLU A 158 39.20 20.23 -43.58
CA GLU A 158 40.03 21.24 -42.94
C GLU A 158 41.48 20.78 -42.88
N PHE A 159 42.39 21.61 -43.36
CA PHE A 159 43.81 21.28 -43.36
C PHE A 159 44.69 22.50 -43.16
N SER A 160 45.91 22.25 -42.70
CA SER A 160 46.99 23.23 -42.63
C SER A 160 48.20 22.72 -43.38
N ALA A 161 48.90 23.63 -44.06
CA ALA A 161 50.11 23.33 -44.80
C ALA A 161 51.28 24.17 -44.28
N PHE A 162 52.48 23.60 -44.34
CA PHE A 162 53.72 24.26 -43.99
C PHE A 162 54.72 24.05 -45.11
N ASP A 163 55.36 25.14 -45.48
CA ASP A 163 56.60 25.15 -46.24
C ASP A 163 57.71 25.87 -45.46
N LYS A 164 58.95 25.41 -45.60
CA LYS A 164 60.10 25.93 -44.86
C LYS A 164 60.65 27.21 -45.48
N LEU A 165 60.68 27.31 -46.81
CA LEU A 165 61.35 28.40 -47.53
C LEU A 165 60.33 29.36 -48.16
N ASP A 166 59.12 28.89 -48.41
CA ASP A 166 58.05 29.71 -48.96
C ASP A 166 57.11 30.29 -47.91
N ASN A 167 56.73 31.55 -48.12
CA ASN A 167 55.76 32.24 -47.27
C ASN A 167 54.32 31.84 -47.61
N THR A 168 54.10 31.27 -48.78
CA THR A 168 52.79 30.88 -49.30
C THR A 168 52.83 29.51 -49.95
N VAL A 169 51.72 28.78 -49.85
CA VAL A 169 51.55 27.44 -50.44
C VAL A 169 50.25 27.44 -51.25
N ALA A 170 50.31 27.03 -52.51
CA ALA A 170 49.14 26.79 -53.32
C ALA A 170 48.52 25.44 -52.96
N TYR A 171 47.19 25.34 -52.98
CA TYR A 171 46.47 24.11 -52.68
C TYR A 171 45.35 23.86 -53.68
N SER A 172 45.01 22.58 -53.88
CA SER A 172 43.82 22.12 -54.61
C SER A 172 43.21 20.90 -53.92
N LEU A 173 41.93 21.01 -53.53
CA LEU A 173 41.12 19.94 -52.94
C LEU A 173 40.27 19.28 -54.03
N PHE A 174 40.40 17.97 -54.16
CA PHE A 174 39.64 17.14 -55.10
C PHE A 174 38.69 16.21 -54.34
N ILE A 175 37.47 16.05 -54.87
CA ILE A 175 36.52 15.01 -54.43
C ILE A 175 36.07 14.24 -55.68
N ASN A 176 36.27 12.92 -55.68
CA ASN A 176 36.11 12.02 -56.83
C ASN A 176 36.84 12.52 -58.09
N GLY A 177 38.08 12.98 -57.90
CA GLY A 177 38.93 13.55 -58.97
C GLY A 177 38.47 14.89 -59.54
N THR A 178 37.39 15.48 -59.01
CA THR A 178 36.91 16.82 -59.41
C THR A 178 37.40 17.87 -58.43
N GLU A 179 38.10 18.90 -58.91
CA GLU A 179 38.52 20.03 -58.09
C GLU A 179 37.29 20.74 -57.51
N LYS A 180 37.28 20.92 -56.19
CA LYS A 180 36.21 21.60 -55.44
C LYS A 180 36.63 22.95 -54.91
N LYS A 181 37.91 23.10 -54.54
CA LYS A 181 38.45 24.34 -54.00
C LYS A 181 39.94 24.39 -54.24
N SER A 182 40.42 25.52 -54.74
CA SER A 182 41.84 25.81 -54.88
C SER A 182 42.13 27.23 -54.38
N GLY A 183 43.38 27.52 -54.07
CA GLY A 183 43.80 28.84 -53.61
C GLY A 183 45.22 28.85 -53.07
N ILE A 184 45.59 29.94 -52.42
CA ILE A 184 46.89 30.13 -51.79
C ILE A 184 46.67 30.44 -50.32
N ILE A 185 47.46 29.81 -49.45
CA ILE A 185 47.51 30.09 -48.01
C ILE A 185 48.92 30.51 -47.61
N ASN A 186 49.06 31.24 -46.51
CA ASN A 186 50.37 31.46 -45.91
C ASN A 186 50.92 30.13 -45.36
N SER A 187 52.24 29.99 -45.26
CA SER A 187 52.86 28.86 -44.54
C SER A 187 52.38 28.85 -43.07
N ASN A 188 51.97 27.68 -42.57
CA ASN A 188 51.19 27.43 -41.35
C ASN A 188 49.73 27.95 -41.37
N GLY A 189 49.24 28.42 -42.50
CA GLY A 189 47.84 28.79 -42.69
C GLY A 189 46.95 27.55 -42.74
N SER A 190 45.65 27.75 -42.52
CA SER A 190 44.64 26.70 -42.64
C SER A 190 43.53 27.07 -43.62
N VAL A 191 42.95 26.04 -44.22
CA VAL A 191 41.78 26.13 -45.10
C VAL A 191 40.67 25.29 -44.50
N LYS A 192 39.46 25.84 -44.53
CA LYS A 192 38.23 25.09 -44.23
C LYS A 192 37.31 25.10 -45.47
N TYR A 193 36.75 23.96 -45.81
CA TYR A 193 35.76 23.78 -46.86
C TYR A 193 34.65 22.86 -46.35
N GLU A 194 33.42 23.37 -46.36
CA GLU A 194 32.23 22.62 -45.94
C GLU A 194 31.39 22.33 -47.19
N VAL A 195 30.91 21.09 -47.30
CA VAL A 195 30.09 20.66 -48.43
C VAL A 195 29.08 19.61 -47.98
N GLU A 196 27.85 19.73 -48.47
CA GLU A 196 26.83 18.70 -48.30
C GLU A 196 27.07 17.53 -49.26
N LYS A 197 27.04 16.31 -48.72
CA LYS A 197 27.21 15.05 -49.44
C LYS A 197 26.08 14.11 -49.03
N SER A 198 25.43 13.53 -50.04
CA SER A 198 24.47 12.44 -49.83
C SER A 198 25.19 11.16 -49.43
N ASP A 199 24.44 10.23 -48.82
CA ASP A 199 24.97 8.93 -48.41
C ASP A 199 25.61 8.19 -49.59
N ASN A 200 26.93 7.99 -49.53
CA ASN A 200 27.72 7.32 -50.57
C ASN A 200 29.18 7.12 -50.16
N TYR A 201 29.90 6.36 -50.98
CA TYR A 201 31.35 6.32 -51.02
C TYR A 201 31.93 7.45 -51.88
N TYR A 202 32.92 8.14 -51.34
CA TYR A 202 33.70 9.19 -51.99
C TYR A 202 35.19 8.94 -51.78
N GLN A 203 35.99 9.42 -52.73
CA GLN A 203 37.44 9.55 -52.58
C GLN A 203 37.82 11.02 -52.61
N TRP A 204 38.81 11.41 -51.83
CA TRP A 204 39.27 12.78 -51.79
C TRP A 204 40.78 12.87 -51.60
N GLU A 205 41.36 13.97 -52.06
CA GLU A 205 42.78 14.28 -51.88
C GLU A 205 43.00 15.79 -51.89
N ILE A 206 44.07 16.23 -51.23
CA ILE A 206 44.55 17.60 -51.30
C ILE A 206 45.96 17.57 -51.86
N VAL A 207 46.19 18.41 -52.86
CA VAL A 207 47.49 18.63 -53.49
C VAL A 207 47.98 20.01 -53.09
N LEU A 208 49.26 20.11 -52.72
CA LEU A 208 49.97 21.32 -52.35
C LEU A 208 51.09 21.56 -53.36
N GLU A 209 51.36 22.82 -53.68
CA GLU A 209 52.44 23.24 -54.58
C GLU A 209 53.13 24.48 -53.99
N ASP A 210 54.46 24.47 -53.98
CA ASP A 210 55.31 25.59 -53.58
C ASP A 210 55.73 26.47 -54.79
N ASP A 211 56.45 27.56 -54.55
CA ASP A 211 56.86 28.50 -55.61
C ASP A 211 57.95 27.90 -56.52
N ALA A 212 58.68 26.87 -56.07
CA ALA A 212 59.63 26.10 -56.89
C ALA A 212 58.95 24.98 -57.71
N GLY A 213 57.64 24.77 -57.50
CA GLY A 213 56.81 23.76 -58.16
C GLY A 213 56.95 22.35 -57.59
N ASN A 214 57.49 22.17 -56.38
CA ASN A 214 57.47 20.86 -55.70
C ASN A 214 56.04 20.56 -55.21
N ILE A 215 55.63 19.29 -55.35
CA ILE A 215 54.25 18.86 -55.08
C ILE A 215 54.17 18.01 -53.81
N GLY A 216 53.37 18.45 -52.85
CA GLY A 216 52.97 17.69 -51.66
C GLY A 216 51.54 17.16 -51.81
N GLY A 217 51.22 15.98 -51.27
CA GLY A 217 49.88 15.39 -51.41
C GLY A 217 49.44 14.64 -50.17
N SER A 218 48.13 14.68 -49.87
CA SER A 218 47.54 13.88 -48.79
C SER A 218 47.51 12.39 -49.11
N GLY A 219 47.66 12.03 -50.39
CA GLY A 219 47.24 10.76 -50.94
C GLY A 219 45.71 10.69 -51.09
N LEU A 220 45.24 9.72 -51.88
CA LEU A 220 43.81 9.40 -52.00
C LEU A 220 43.30 8.79 -50.69
N GLN A 221 42.25 9.40 -50.15
CA GLN A 221 41.58 8.97 -48.93
C GLN A 221 40.13 8.59 -49.22
N ASP A 222 39.69 7.52 -48.58
CA ASP A 222 38.31 7.05 -48.63
C ASP A 222 37.43 7.86 -47.66
N LEU A 223 36.17 8.08 -48.05
CA LEU A 223 35.16 8.74 -47.23
C LEU A 223 33.80 8.09 -47.49
N TYR A 224 33.23 7.49 -46.46
CA TYR A 224 31.88 6.97 -46.45
C TYR A 224 31.00 7.96 -45.68
N VAL A 225 30.04 8.55 -46.37
CA VAL A 225 29.00 9.38 -45.76
C VAL A 225 27.78 8.50 -45.58
N ASP A 226 27.29 8.36 -44.35
CA ASP A 226 26.08 7.60 -44.05
C ASP A 226 25.25 8.27 -42.97
N THR A 227 24.07 8.76 -43.30
CA THR A 227 23.19 9.45 -42.34
C THR A 227 21.95 8.64 -41.95
N LYS A 228 21.91 7.35 -42.29
CA LYS A 228 20.73 6.51 -42.06
C LYS A 228 21.05 5.46 -41.01
N ASP A 229 20.14 5.34 -40.04
CA ASP A 229 20.22 4.24 -39.08
C ASP A 229 20.03 2.89 -39.81
N PRO A 230 20.70 1.83 -39.36
CA PRO A 230 20.38 0.48 -39.78
C PRO A 230 18.94 0.11 -39.37
N SER A 231 18.47 -1.04 -39.83
CA SER A 231 17.18 -1.62 -39.43
C SER A 231 17.34 -3.06 -38.96
N VAL A 232 16.61 -3.43 -37.92
CA VAL A 232 16.68 -4.77 -37.30
C VAL A 232 15.31 -5.44 -37.34
N THR A 233 15.29 -6.69 -37.80
CA THR A 233 14.11 -7.57 -37.74
C THR A 233 14.43 -8.77 -36.86
N LEU A 234 13.76 -8.85 -35.71
CA LEU A 234 13.85 -10.00 -34.81
C LEU A 234 13.04 -11.17 -35.38
N VAL A 235 13.59 -12.39 -35.28
CA VAL A 235 12.98 -13.60 -35.82
C VAL A 235 12.56 -14.53 -34.68
N SER A 236 13.50 -15.00 -33.87
CA SER A 236 13.26 -15.92 -32.75
C SER A 236 14.06 -15.48 -31.52
N PRO A 237 13.53 -15.63 -30.29
CA PRO A 237 12.17 -16.06 -29.98
C PRO A 237 11.10 -15.04 -30.41
N GLU A 238 9.91 -15.53 -30.74
CA GLU A 238 8.73 -14.70 -30.99
C GLU A 238 8.23 -14.05 -29.69
N ASP A 239 7.42 -12.99 -29.80
CA ASP A 239 6.84 -12.34 -28.62
C ASP A 239 5.82 -13.29 -27.96
N GLY A 240 6.01 -13.58 -26.68
CA GLY A 240 5.24 -14.56 -25.93
C GLY A 240 5.69 -16.02 -26.13
N PHE A 241 6.83 -16.28 -26.78
CA PHE A 241 7.37 -17.63 -26.93
C PHE A 241 7.63 -18.30 -25.58
N VAL A 242 7.37 -19.60 -25.49
CA VAL A 242 7.60 -20.40 -24.26
C VAL A 242 8.57 -21.52 -24.58
N ASP A 243 9.79 -21.43 -24.05
CA ASP A 243 10.77 -22.50 -24.10
C ASP A 243 10.52 -23.52 -22.97
N THR A 244 10.35 -24.78 -23.36
CA THR A 244 10.18 -25.92 -22.44
C THR A 244 11.36 -26.88 -22.48
N THR A 245 12.38 -26.57 -23.30
CA THR A 245 13.53 -27.44 -23.57
C THR A 245 14.82 -26.96 -22.92
N GLY A 246 14.90 -25.67 -22.58
CA GLY A 246 16.12 -25.02 -22.07
C GLY A 246 17.14 -24.70 -23.17
N LEU A 247 16.76 -24.86 -24.45
CA LEU A 247 17.58 -24.59 -25.61
C LEU A 247 16.94 -23.44 -26.41
N LEU A 248 17.59 -22.29 -26.41
CA LEU A 248 17.08 -21.08 -27.03
C LEU A 248 18.03 -20.58 -28.11
N ASN A 249 17.50 -20.15 -29.25
CA ASN A 249 18.28 -19.47 -30.30
C ASN A 249 17.72 -18.06 -30.53
N PHE A 250 18.59 -17.06 -30.37
CA PHE A 250 18.30 -15.67 -30.73
C PHE A 250 18.66 -15.44 -32.18
N ASN A 251 17.65 -15.16 -32.98
CA ASN A 251 17.76 -15.03 -34.42
C ASN A 251 17.24 -13.67 -34.89
N PHE A 252 17.99 -13.00 -35.75
CA PHE A 252 17.62 -11.71 -36.30
C PHE A 252 18.33 -11.45 -37.63
N THR A 253 17.82 -10.47 -38.37
CA THR A 253 18.46 -9.95 -39.59
C THR A 253 18.60 -8.44 -39.48
N CYS A 254 19.73 -7.91 -39.94
CA CYS A 254 20.02 -6.49 -39.96
C CYS A 254 20.09 -6.00 -41.40
N ARG A 255 19.65 -4.78 -41.69
CA ARG A 255 19.79 -4.17 -43.01
C ARG A 255 20.18 -2.72 -42.89
N ASP A 256 21.24 -2.37 -43.59
CA ASP A 256 21.63 -1.02 -43.89
C ASP A 256 21.96 -0.87 -45.38
N THR A 257 21.61 0.28 -45.97
CA THR A 257 21.68 0.50 -47.42
C THR A 257 23.10 0.78 -47.88
N LEU A 258 23.84 1.64 -47.18
CA LEU A 258 25.22 1.96 -47.59
C LEU A 258 26.13 0.77 -47.32
N SER A 259 25.99 0.13 -46.17
CA SER A 259 26.75 -1.05 -45.78
C SER A 259 26.56 -2.19 -46.79
N ALA A 260 25.33 -2.42 -47.27
CA ALA A 260 25.08 -3.39 -48.35
C ALA A 260 25.76 -3.01 -49.66
N ASN A 261 25.71 -1.73 -50.05
CA ASN A 261 26.29 -1.25 -51.31
C ASN A 261 27.83 -1.27 -51.30
N CYS A 262 28.43 -1.04 -50.13
CA CYS A 262 29.87 -0.94 -49.95
C CYS A 262 30.53 -2.21 -49.39
N GLY A 263 29.74 -3.23 -49.03
CA GLY A 263 30.25 -4.46 -48.42
C GLY A 263 30.86 -4.24 -47.04
N LEU A 264 30.24 -3.35 -46.24
CA LEU A 264 30.63 -3.10 -44.85
C LEU A 264 29.78 -3.96 -43.92
N ASP A 265 30.39 -4.43 -42.83
CA ASP A 265 29.70 -5.14 -41.77
C ASP A 265 29.06 -4.18 -40.77
N LEU A 266 27.97 -4.63 -40.16
CA LEU A 266 27.27 -3.99 -39.05
C LEU A 266 27.71 -4.65 -37.75
N ASP A 267 27.89 -3.86 -36.70
CA ASP A 267 28.19 -4.34 -35.35
C ASP A 267 26.87 -4.56 -34.59
N TYR A 268 26.68 -5.71 -33.95
CA TYR A 268 25.48 -5.99 -33.14
C TYR A 268 25.81 -6.34 -31.69
N GLN A 269 24.85 -6.08 -30.81
CA GLN A 269 24.85 -6.48 -29.40
C GLN A 269 23.45 -6.94 -28.97
N LEU A 270 23.35 -8.19 -28.51
CA LEU A 270 22.18 -8.80 -27.89
C LEU A 270 22.02 -8.30 -26.46
N TYR A 271 20.79 -7.97 -26.10
CA TYR A 271 20.39 -7.62 -24.75
C TYR A 271 19.34 -8.60 -24.25
N ILE A 272 19.50 -9.09 -23.02
CA ILE A 272 18.53 -9.91 -22.29
C ILE A 272 18.17 -9.16 -21.01
N ASN A 273 16.89 -8.91 -20.77
CA ASN A 273 16.39 -8.11 -19.65
C ASN A 273 17.01 -6.69 -19.57
N GLY A 274 17.37 -6.13 -20.71
CA GLY A 274 18.02 -4.81 -20.81
C GLY A 274 19.52 -4.80 -20.53
N GLU A 275 20.13 -5.96 -20.21
CA GLU A 275 21.57 -6.09 -19.97
C GLU A 275 22.28 -6.72 -21.19
N PRO A 276 23.48 -6.24 -21.56
CA PRO A 276 24.20 -6.77 -22.72
C PRO A 276 24.76 -8.16 -22.42
N GLU A 277 24.55 -9.09 -23.35
CA GLU A 277 25.14 -10.43 -23.27
C GLU A 277 26.60 -10.38 -23.76
N LEU A 278 27.56 -10.49 -22.84
CA LEU A 278 28.98 -10.21 -23.12
C LEU A 278 29.76 -11.41 -23.71
N LEU A 279 29.30 -12.64 -23.54
CA LEU A 279 30.07 -13.82 -23.95
C LEU A 279 29.82 -14.22 -25.41
N LEU A 280 28.54 -14.29 -25.79
CA LEU A 280 28.09 -14.73 -27.12
C LEU A 280 27.17 -13.73 -27.81
N GLY A 281 26.92 -12.58 -27.18
CA GLY A 281 25.89 -11.64 -27.62
C GLY A 281 26.34 -10.56 -28.59
N SER A 282 27.62 -10.49 -28.98
CA SER A 282 28.09 -9.47 -29.93
C SER A 282 28.89 -10.05 -31.09
N GLY A 283 28.91 -9.33 -32.20
CA GLY A 283 29.62 -9.72 -33.42
C GLY A 283 29.38 -8.76 -34.57
N GLU A 284 30.01 -9.08 -35.71
CA GLU A 284 29.84 -8.38 -36.98
C GLU A 284 28.91 -9.19 -37.90
N ILE A 285 28.04 -8.53 -38.64
CA ILE A 285 27.12 -9.15 -39.59
C ILE A 285 26.99 -8.31 -40.87
N ALA A 286 27.09 -8.96 -42.02
CA ALA A 286 26.83 -8.29 -43.29
C ALA A 286 25.35 -7.92 -43.45
N SER A 287 25.08 -6.77 -44.10
CA SER A 287 23.72 -6.30 -44.34
C SER A 287 22.88 -7.33 -45.11
N GLY A 288 21.77 -7.77 -44.51
CA GLY A 288 20.83 -8.74 -45.05
C GLY A 288 21.09 -10.19 -44.65
N GLU A 289 22.22 -10.50 -44.01
CA GLU A 289 22.52 -11.83 -43.49
C GLU A 289 21.71 -12.18 -42.23
N TYR A 290 21.70 -13.47 -41.91
CA TYR A 290 20.95 -14.03 -40.78
C TYR A 290 21.89 -14.35 -39.62
N ALA A 291 21.68 -13.71 -38.47
CA ALA A 291 22.36 -14.07 -37.23
C ALA A 291 21.60 -15.19 -36.51
N GLU A 292 22.36 -16.14 -35.98
CA GLU A 292 21.87 -17.21 -35.11
C GLU A 292 22.81 -17.34 -33.91
N ILE A 293 22.28 -17.03 -32.73
CA ILE A 293 23.03 -17.06 -31.46
C ILE A 293 22.40 -18.13 -30.55
N PRO A 294 23.01 -19.32 -30.45
CA PRO A 294 22.53 -20.36 -29.53
C PRO A 294 22.82 -19.98 -28.07
N TYR A 295 21.89 -20.29 -27.18
CA TYR A 295 21.91 -19.90 -25.77
C TYR A 295 21.29 -21.00 -24.88
N THR A 296 21.97 -21.36 -23.77
CA THR A 296 21.56 -22.52 -22.94
C THR A 296 21.78 -22.30 -21.43
N ALA A 297 21.48 -21.12 -20.90
CA ALA A 297 21.81 -20.76 -19.51
C ALA A 297 20.73 -19.99 -18.74
N LEU A 298 19.51 -19.88 -19.29
CA LEU A 298 18.41 -19.18 -18.60
C LEU A 298 17.68 -20.14 -17.66
N PHE A 299 17.40 -19.67 -16.46
CA PHE A 299 16.55 -20.37 -15.51
C PHE A 299 15.08 -20.18 -15.88
N ASP A 300 14.18 -20.92 -15.24
CA ASP A 300 12.75 -20.72 -15.44
C ASP A 300 12.35 -19.29 -15.02
N GLY A 301 11.62 -18.60 -15.88
CA GLY A 301 11.21 -17.21 -15.65
C GLY A 301 10.75 -16.49 -16.91
N ALA A 302 10.30 -15.24 -16.72
CA ALA A 302 9.99 -14.31 -17.78
C ALA A 302 11.23 -13.47 -18.15
N TYR A 303 11.45 -13.33 -19.46
CA TYR A 303 12.57 -12.60 -20.03
C TYR A 303 12.11 -11.68 -21.14
N ASN A 304 12.89 -10.64 -21.40
CA ASN A 304 12.78 -9.84 -22.62
C ASN A 304 14.11 -9.80 -23.36
N TRP A 305 14.06 -9.58 -24.66
CA TRP A 305 15.25 -9.46 -25.48
C TRP A 305 15.11 -8.41 -26.59
N SER A 306 16.25 -7.84 -26.96
CA SER A 306 16.40 -6.96 -28.11
C SER A 306 17.84 -7.03 -28.64
N VAL A 307 18.08 -6.41 -29.80
CA VAL A 307 19.41 -6.32 -30.40
C VAL A 307 19.64 -4.86 -30.78
N LEU A 308 20.77 -4.30 -30.33
CA LEU A 308 21.30 -3.02 -30.80
C LEU A 308 22.21 -3.30 -31.99
N VAL A 309 22.11 -2.48 -33.04
CA VAL A 309 22.96 -2.59 -34.22
C VAL A 309 23.49 -1.23 -34.59
N GLU A 310 24.78 -1.14 -34.90
CA GLU A 310 25.50 0.06 -35.26
C GLU A 310 26.26 -0.15 -36.58
N ASP A 311 26.23 0.84 -37.46
CA ASP A 311 27.04 0.85 -38.68
C ASP A 311 28.43 1.46 -38.43
N LYS A 312 29.32 1.42 -39.43
CA LYS A 312 30.69 1.97 -39.30
C LYS A 312 30.73 3.50 -39.21
N ALA A 313 29.66 4.21 -39.57
CA ALA A 313 29.53 5.66 -39.39
C ALA A 313 29.04 6.05 -37.99
N GLY A 314 28.58 5.08 -37.21
CA GLY A 314 28.04 5.25 -35.86
C GLY A 314 26.55 5.55 -35.82
N ASN A 315 25.79 5.32 -36.90
CA ASN A 315 24.34 5.30 -36.82
C ASN A 315 23.88 3.99 -36.22
N ASN A 316 22.87 4.01 -35.35
CA ASN A 316 22.44 2.82 -34.64
C ASN A 316 20.93 2.73 -34.48
N CYS A 317 20.44 1.50 -34.34
CA CYS A 317 19.05 1.23 -34.02
C CYS A 317 18.92 0.02 -33.09
N SER A 318 17.86 0.02 -32.29
CA SER A 318 17.48 -1.15 -31.49
C SER A 318 16.23 -1.81 -32.06
N GLY A 319 16.25 -3.14 -32.14
CA GLY A 319 15.06 -3.93 -32.45
C GLY A 319 13.96 -3.75 -31.40
N LYS A 320 12.69 -3.92 -31.81
CA LYS A 320 11.55 -3.88 -30.89
C LYS A 320 11.69 -5.00 -29.85
N VAL A 321 11.68 -4.64 -28.56
CA VAL A 321 11.75 -5.58 -27.45
C VAL A 321 10.63 -6.64 -27.56
N ARG A 322 11.01 -7.91 -27.40
CA ARG A 322 10.09 -9.06 -27.34
C ARG A 322 10.22 -9.76 -26.00
N ASN A 323 9.10 -10.23 -25.47
CA ASN A 323 9.05 -11.02 -24.25
C ASN A 323 9.03 -12.51 -24.60
N PHE A 324 9.61 -13.34 -23.75
CA PHE A 324 9.52 -14.79 -23.84
C PHE A 324 9.63 -15.39 -22.44
N TYR A 325 9.33 -16.69 -22.33
CA TYR A 325 9.30 -17.42 -21.08
C TYR A 325 10.16 -18.67 -21.19
N VAL A 326 10.86 -19.01 -20.13
CA VAL A 326 11.54 -20.30 -19.96
C VAL A 326 10.82 -21.03 -18.85
N ASN A 327 10.29 -22.22 -19.12
CA ASN A 327 9.51 -22.99 -18.17
C ASN A 327 9.76 -24.49 -18.36
N THR A 328 10.96 -24.92 -18.00
CA THR A 328 11.45 -26.29 -18.14
C THR A 328 10.95 -27.21 -17.03
N GLU A 329 10.87 -26.73 -15.79
CA GLU A 329 10.54 -27.53 -14.60
C GLU A 329 9.02 -27.59 -14.34
N GLY A 330 8.28 -26.55 -14.74
CA GLY A 330 6.85 -26.44 -14.47
C GLY A 330 6.53 -25.80 -13.13
N LEU A 331 5.27 -25.90 -12.72
CA LEU A 331 4.76 -25.25 -11.51
C LEU A 331 4.50 -26.24 -10.37
N ILE A 332 4.55 -25.74 -9.14
CA ILE A 332 4.11 -26.44 -7.93
C ILE A 332 2.94 -25.66 -7.33
N VAL A 333 1.89 -26.36 -6.92
CA VAL A 333 0.64 -25.75 -6.42
C VAL A 333 0.29 -26.36 -5.08
N GLU A 334 0.01 -25.52 -4.08
CA GLU A 334 -0.41 -25.97 -2.74
C GLU A 334 -1.69 -25.24 -2.30
N LEU A 335 -2.63 -25.98 -1.71
CA LEU A 335 -3.80 -25.38 -1.08
C LEU A 335 -3.44 -24.90 0.33
N ILE A 336 -3.99 -23.76 0.75
CA ILE A 336 -3.69 -23.14 2.05
C ILE A 336 -4.92 -23.13 2.96
N SER A 337 -6.03 -22.57 2.50
CA SER A 337 -7.27 -22.48 3.28
C SER A 337 -8.47 -22.13 2.38
N PRO A 338 -9.71 -22.36 2.82
CA PRO A 338 -10.13 -23.03 4.06
C PRO A 338 -9.86 -24.55 4.06
N ASN A 339 -9.64 -25.13 5.24
CA ASN A 339 -9.55 -26.58 5.41
C ASN A 339 -10.16 -26.97 6.74
N SER A 340 -11.35 -27.56 6.73
CA SER A 340 -11.97 -28.14 7.92
C SER A 340 -11.15 -29.37 8.32
N LEU A 341 -10.24 -29.20 9.28
CA LEU A 341 -9.40 -30.30 9.79
C LEU A 341 -10.16 -31.21 10.75
N VAL A 342 -11.26 -30.71 11.31
CA VAL A 342 -12.17 -31.45 12.17
C VAL A 342 -13.43 -31.80 11.37
N ASP A 343 -13.77 -33.09 11.33
CA ASP A 343 -15.00 -33.56 10.69
C ASP A 343 -16.20 -32.90 11.37
N GLY A 344 -17.04 -32.22 10.57
CA GLY A 344 -18.20 -31.47 11.07
C GLY A 344 -17.95 -30.00 11.42
N GLU A 345 -16.73 -29.46 11.26
CA GLU A 345 -16.49 -28.01 11.45
C GLU A 345 -17.18 -27.22 10.33
N LEU A 346 -18.17 -26.41 10.71
CA LEU A 346 -18.98 -25.58 9.82
C LEU A 346 -18.33 -24.21 9.61
N VAL A 347 -18.34 -23.75 8.36
CA VAL A 347 -17.88 -22.43 7.96
C VAL A 347 -19.02 -21.67 7.27
N THR A 348 -18.90 -20.35 7.21
CA THR A 348 -19.88 -19.50 6.50
C THR A 348 -19.95 -19.83 5.01
N ALA A 349 -21.07 -19.57 4.35
CA ALA A 349 -21.19 -19.80 2.90
C ALA A 349 -20.21 -18.95 2.06
N GLU A 350 -19.94 -17.72 2.47
CA GLU A 350 -18.96 -16.86 1.83
C GLU A 350 -17.55 -17.24 2.28
N GLN A 351 -16.75 -17.77 1.36
CA GLN A 351 -15.41 -18.29 1.63
C GLN A 351 -14.34 -17.64 0.76
N LYS A 352 -13.14 -17.59 1.33
CA LYS A 352 -11.94 -17.07 0.68
C LYS A 352 -10.91 -18.17 0.50
N PHE A 353 -10.79 -18.65 -0.73
CA PHE A 353 -9.96 -19.79 -1.12
C PHE A 353 -8.53 -19.33 -1.42
N ASN A 354 -7.59 -19.72 -0.56
CA ASN A 354 -6.19 -19.36 -0.63
C ASN A 354 -5.34 -20.55 -1.08
N PHE A 355 -4.43 -20.30 -2.01
CA PHE A 355 -3.48 -21.28 -2.54
C PHE A 355 -2.18 -20.59 -2.95
N SER A 356 -1.08 -21.34 -3.01
CA SER A 356 0.20 -20.87 -3.53
C SER A 356 0.52 -21.52 -4.87
N VAL A 357 1.22 -20.78 -5.73
CA VAL A 357 1.81 -21.28 -6.98
C VAL A 357 3.29 -20.90 -6.99
N MET A 358 4.16 -21.88 -7.12
CA MET A 358 5.62 -21.73 -7.16
C MET A 358 6.17 -22.12 -8.53
N GLY A 359 7.23 -21.45 -8.95
CA GLY A 359 7.91 -21.68 -10.24
C GLY A 359 8.84 -20.52 -10.60
N GLY A 360 9.22 -20.43 -11.88
CA GLY A 360 10.03 -19.33 -12.39
C GLY A 360 9.40 -17.95 -12.23
N ALA A 361 10.19 -16.95 -11.84
CA ALA A 361 9.72 -15.59 -11.60
C ALA A 361 9.09 -14.96 -12.86
N GLY A 362 7.93 -14.34 -12.72
CA GLY A 362 7.22 -13.67 -13.81
C GLY A 362 6.48 -14.61 -14.79
N LEU A 363 6.52 -15.93 -14.59
CA LEU A 363 5.78 -16.87 -15.44
C LEU A 363 4.26 -16.65 -15.30
N PRO A 364 3.51 -16.51 -16.40
CA PRO A 364 2.06 -16.41 -16.35
C PRO A 364 1.42 -17.78 -16.19
N PHE A 365 0.30 -17.81 -15.48
CA PHE A 365 -0.55 -19.00 -15.32
C PHE A 365 -2.03 -18.62 -15.26
N GLY A 366 -2.88 -19.52 -15.76
CA GLY A 366 -4.32 -19.48 -15.55
C GLY A 366 -4.71 -20.31 -14.32
N TYR A 367 -5.78 -19.92 -13.63
CA TYR A 367 -6.36 -20.70 -12.54
C TYR A 367 -7.87 -20.87 -12.72
N GLU A 368 -8.38 -22.02 -12.32
CA GLU A 368 -9.80 -22.36 -12.17
C GLU A 368 -10.03 -22.84 -10.74
N LEU A 369 -10.89 -22.15 -9.97
CA LEU A 369 -11.35 -22.63 -8.66
C LEU A 369 -12.47 -23.65 -8.89
N LEU A 370 -12.27 -24.85 -8.36
CA LEU A 370 -13.21 -25.96 -8.47
C LEU A 370 -13.83 -26.25 -7.10
N ILE A 371 -15.16 -26.13 -6.98
CA ILE A 371 -15.93 -26.52 -5.80
C ILE A 371 -16.86 -27.65 -6.19
N ASN A 372 -16.78 -28.76 -5.47
CA ASN A 372 -17.48 -30.01 -5.80
C ASN A 372 -17.27 -30.46 -7.26
N GLY A 373 -16.05 -30.25 -7.77
CA GLY A 373 -15.67 -30.56 -9.16
C GLY A 373 -16.21 -29.60 -10.22
N THR A 374 -16.97 -28.56 -9.85
CA THR A 374 -17.50 -27.55 -10.77
C THR A 374 -16.67 -26.29 -10.73
N GLU A 375 -16.35 -25.72 -11.89
CA GLU A 375 -15.70 -24.41 -11.98
C GLU A 375 -16.65 -23.32 -11.51
N VAL A 376 -16.25 -22.60 -10.46
CA VAL A 376 -17.01 -21.47 -9.92
C VAL A 376 -16.39 -20.13 -10.31
N LYS A 377 -15.08 -20.09 -10.56
CA LYS A 377 -14.34 -18.86 -10.89
C LYS A 377 -13.03 -19.20 -11.60
N ASN A 378 -12.60 -18.33 -12.50
CA ASN A 378 -11.32 -18.45 -13.19
C ASN A 378 -10.61 -17.10 -13.32
N GLY A 379 -9.33 -17.13 -13.69
CA GLY A 379 -8.55 -15.94 -13.97
C GLY A 379 -7.12 -16.27 -14.40
N THR A 380 -6.31 -15.22 -14.54
CA THR A 380 -4.88 -15.31 -14.85
C THR A 380 -4.07 -14.56 -13.81
N SER A 381 -2.87 -15.04 -13.53
CA SER A 381 -1.92 -14.39 -12.64
C SER A 381 -0.49 -14.65 -13.11
N VAL A 382 0.48 -14.07 -12.42
CA VAL A 382 1.92 -14.24 -12.67
C VAL A 382 2.61 -14.64 -11.37
N ILE A 383 3.69 -15.42 -11.50
CA ILE A 383 4.53 -15.77 -10.36
C ILE A 383 5.35 -14.54 -9.94
N GLY A 384 5.37 -14.24 -8.63
CA GLY A 384 6.11 -13.12 -8.07
C GLY A 384 7.62 -13.24 -8.28
N GLU A 385 8.34 -12.14 -8.02
CA GLU A 385 9.81 -12.07 -8.20
C GLU A 385 10.56 -13.10 -7.35
N GLU A 386 9.99 -13.50 -6.20
CA GLU A 386 10.55 -14.51 -5.28
C GLU A 386 10.27 -15.97 -5.73
N GLY A 387 9.69 -16.19 -6.90
CA GLY A 387 9.35 -17.53 -7.41
C GLY A 387 8.13 -18.18 -6.76
N ILE A 388 7.34 -17.41 -6.00
CA ILE A 388 6.09 -17.85 -5.39
C ILE A 388 5.03 -16.73 -5.43
N SER A 389 3.78 -17.11 -5.67
CA SER A 389 2.62 -16.24 -5.59
C SER A 389 1.54 -16.83 -4.68
N PHE A 390 1.04 -16.02 -3.74
CA PHE A 390 -0.11 -16.36 -2.92
C PHE A 390 -1.38 -15.79 -3.54
N CYS A 391 -2.28 -16.67 -3.98
CA CYS A 391 -3.52 -16.33 -4.63
C CYS A 391 -4.68 -16.48 -3.67
N SER A 392 -5.71 -15.65 -3.86
CA SER A 392 -6.90 -15.64 -3.03
C SER A 392 -8.13 -15.36 -3.87
N VAL A 393 -9.14 -16.22 -3.76
CA VAL A 393 -10.34 -16.17 -4.59
C VAL A 393 -11.57 -16.27 -3.70
N ASP A 394 -12.37 -15.22 -3.68
CA ASP A 394 -13.67 -15.23 -2.97
C ASP A 394 -14.72 -15.97 -3.81
N ALA A 395 -15.49 -16.85 -3.17
CA ALA A 395 -16.63 -17.55 -3.76
C ALA A 395 -17.64 -17.99 -2.68
N THR A 396 -18.92 -17.99 -3.05
CA THR A 396 -20.02 -18.52 -2.24
C THR A 396 -20.14 -20.02 -2.44
N VAL A 397 -20.37 -20.75 -1.36
CA VAL A 397 -20.53 -22.21 -1.33
C VAL A 397 -21.96 -22.54 -0.90
N ALA A 398 -22.61 -23.47 -1.60
CA ALA A 398 -23.93 -23.95 -1.20
C ALA A 398 -23.81 -24.93 -0.02
N ASP A 399 -24.88 -25.05 0.76
CA ASP A 399 -24.95 -25.95 1.91
C ASP A 399 -24.57 -27.39 1.55
N GLY A 400 -23.83 -28.02 2.45
CA GLY A 400 -23.37 -29.39 2.32
C GLY A 400 -22.20 -29.69 3.24
N MET A 401 -22.08 -30.97 3.59
CA MET A 401 -20.98 -31.49 4.42
C MET A 401 -19.83 -32.00 3.56
N ASN A 402 -18.60 -31.76 4.01
CA ASN A 402 -17.38 -32.28 3.38
C ASN A 402 -17.32 -32.01 1.87
N ILE A 403 -17.65 -30.78 1.48
CA ILE A 403 -17.59 -30.28 0.10
C ILE A 403 -16.11 -30.16 -0.29
N PRO A 404 -15.65 -30.92 -1.30
CA PRO A 404 -14.27 -30.84 -1.74
C PRO A 404 -14.06 -29.58 -2.59
N TRP A 405 -12.94 -28.90 -2.38
CA TRP A 405 -12.49 -27.83 -3.24
C TRP A 405 -11.01 -27.98 -3.58
N THR A 406 -10.65 -27.56 -4.79
CA THR A 406 -9.26 -27.52 -5.28
C THR A 406 -9.13 -26.42 -6.32
N VAL A 407 -7.92 -26.22 -6.84
CA VAL A 407 -7.65 -25.32 -7.96
C VAL A 407 -7.01 -26.10 -9.10
N ARG A 408 -7.39 -25.77 -10.33
CA ARG A 408 -6.71 -26.25 -11.53
C ARG A 408 -5.89 -25.11 -12.11
N ILE A 409 -4.58 -25.27 -12.12
CA ILE A 409 -3.63 -24.28 -12.64
C ILE A 409 -3.14 -24.74 -14.02
N THR A 410 -3.16 -23.84 -15.00
CA THR A 410 -2.58 -24.07 -16.32
C THR A 410 -1.41 -23.12 -16.52
N ASP A 411 -0.21 -23.63 -16.73
CA ASP A 411 0.98 -22.79 -16.94
C ASP A 411 1.08 -22.26 -18.38
N CYS A 412 2.06 -21.39 -18.63
CA CYS A 412 2.31 -20.84 -19.97
C CYS A 412 2.68 -21.88 -21.03
N ALA A 413 3.14 -23.07 -20.63
CA ALA A 413 3.43 -24.19 -21.53
C ALA A 413 2.18 -25.08 -21.79
N GLY A 414 1.04 -24.78 -21.17
CA GLY A 414 -0.19 -25.54 -21.27
C GLY A 414 -0.25 -26.80 -20.39
N ARG A 415 0.68 -26.96 -19.44
CA ARG A 415 0.64 -28.05 -18.44
C ARG A 415 -0.37 -27.72 -17.36
N ILE A 416 -1.06 -28.76 -16.87
CA ILE A 416 -2.13 -28.64 -15.88
C ILE A 416 -1.67 -29.23 -14.55
N TYR A 417 -1.93 -28.49 -13.46
CA TYR A 417 -1.62 -28.86 -12.08
C TYR A 417 -2.89 -28.77 -11.24
N GLN A 418 -3.20 -29.83 -10.49
CA GLN A 418 -4.36 -29.87 -9.61
C GLN A 418 -3.99 -30.65 -8.35
N PRO A 419 -3.80 -30.00 -7.19
CA PRO A 419 -3.51 -30.68 -5.94
C PRO A 419 -4.73 -31.46 -5.42
N ASP A 420 -4.50 -32.38 -4.49
CA ASP A 420 -5.57 -33.06 -3.78
C ASP A 420 -6.46 -32.04 -3.05
N PRO A 421 -7.79 -32.24 -3.06
CA PRO A 421 -8.72 -31.25 -2.55
C PRO A 421 -8.66 -31.10 -1.03
N PHE A 422 -8.94 -29.89 -0.57
CA PHE A 422 -9.34 -29.62 0.81
C PHE A 422 -10.85 -29.72 0.94
N PHE A 423 -11.33 -29.84 2.18
CA PHE A 423 -12.74 -30.04 2.48
C PHE A 423 -13.26 -28.93 3.38
N ILE A 424 -14.50 -28.54 3.15
CA ILE A 424 -15.26 -27.61 4.00
C ILE A 424 -16.68 -28.12 4.19
N SER A 425 -17.32 -27.72 5.27
CA SER A 425 -18.75 -27.94 5.48
C SER A 425 -19.44 -26.61 5.66
N VAL A 426 -20.56 -26.41 4.98
CA VAL A 426 -21.34 -25.16 5.02
C VAL A 426 -22.77 -25.52 5.34
N ASP A 427 -23.34 -24.79 6.28
CA ASP A 427 -24.76 -24.85 6.62
C ASP A 427 -25.27 -23.43 6.87
N THR A 428 -26.28 -23.03 6.10
CA THR A 428 -26.97 -21.74 6.23
C THR A 428 -28.44 -21.92 6.61
N THR A 429 -28.87 -23.15 6.88
CA THR A 429 -30.26 -23.47 7.17
C THR A 429 -30.51 -23.40 8.66
N ALA A 430 -31.08 -22.28 9.10
CA ALA A 430 -31.47 -22.11 10.50
C ALA A 430 -32.48 -23.17 10.99
N PRO A 431 -32.40 -23.58 12.28
CA PRO A 431 -33.38 -24.46 12.88
C PRO A 431 -34.70 -23.71 13.12
N ALA A 432 -35.80 -24.46 13.18
CA ALA A 432 -37.13 -23.90 13.40
C ALA A 432 -37.25 -23.17 14.75
N PRO A 433 -38.08 -22.11 14.83
CA PRO A 433 -38.36 -21.41 16.08
C PRO A 433 -38.95 -22.36 17.12
N VAL A 434 -38.69 -22.08 18.40
CA VAL A 434 -39.27 -22.88 19.49
C VAL A 434 -40.79 -22.78 19.50
N SER A 435 -41.47 -23.88 19.80
CA SER A 435 -42.93 -23.91 19.93
C SER A 435 -43.38 -23.78 21.38
N ASN A 436 -44.64 -23.36 21.57
CA ASN A 436 -45.29 -23.25 22.87
C ASN A 436 -44.52 -22.42 23.91
N LEU A 437 -43.88 -21.31 23.46
CA LEU A 437 -43.27 -20.36 24.37
C LEU A 437 -44.34 -19.75 25.27
N THR A 438 -44.20 -19.98 26.57
CA THR A 438 -45.03 -19.37 27.61
C THR A 438 -44.14 -18.64 28.60
N VAL A 439 -44.50 -17.40 28.90
CA VAL A 439 -43.81 -16.57 29.88
C VAL A 439 -44.83 -16.09 30.88
N VAL A 440 -44.62 -16.42 32.15
CA VAL A 440 -45.54 -16.08 33.24
C VAL A 440 -44.76 -15.51 34.40
N ASP A 441 -45.45 -14.74 35.23
CA ASP A 441 -44.96 -14.27 36.52
C ASP A 441 -44.44 -15.45 37.34
N ALA A 442 -43.22 -15.34 37.87
CA ALA A 442 -42.71 -16.33 38.80
C ALA A 442 -43.41 -16.09 40.14
N PHE A 443 -44.20 -17.07 40.60
CA PHE A 443 -44.83 -16.97 41.91
C PHE A 443 -43.76 -16.84 42.98
N SER A 444 -43.99 -15.95 43.95
CA SER A 444 -43.14 -15.91 45.13
C SER A 444 -43.22 -17.24 45.88
N ASP A 445 -42.08 -17.86 46.13
CA ASP A 445 -41.99 -18.88 47.17
C ASP A 445 -41.85 -18.13 48.50
N THR A 446 -42.95 -17.51 48.96
CA THR A 446 -43.02 -16.80 50.25
C THR A 446 -43.00 -17.81 51.41
N THR A 447 -41.93 -18.60 51.46
CA THR A 447 -41.46 -19.21 52.69
C THR A 447 -40.90 -18.11 53.57
N TRP A 448 -41.15 -18.22 54.88
CA TRP A 448 -40.78 -17.28 55.95
C TRP A 448 -39.27 -16.94 56.04
N TYR A 449 -38.43 -17.52 55.18
CA TYR A 449 -36.98 -17.35 55.12
C TYR A 449 -36.54 -16.11 54.32
N TYR A 450 -37.36 -15.58 53.40
CA TYR A 450 -37.00 -14.47 52.52
C TYR A 450 -37.85 -13.23 52.79
N THR A 451 -37.20 -12.07 52.87
CA THR A 451 -37.78 -10.80 53.33
C THR A 451 -38.40 -9.96 52.21
N TYR A 452 -38.25 -10.39 50.98
CA TYR A 452 -38.85 -9.83 49.77
C TYR A 452 -38.93 -10.95 48.73
N ASP A 453 -39.97 -10.92 47.91
CA ASP A 453 -39.99 -11.66 46.66
C ASP A 453 -38.97 -11.03 45.70
N GLU A 454 -38.26 -11.85 44.92
CA GLU A 454 -37.35 -11.34 43.89
C GLU A 454 -38.10 -11.33 42.56
N PRO A 455 -38.16 -10.20 41.86
CA PRO A 455 -38.93 -10.08 40.63
C PRO A 455 -38.39 -11.07 39.60
N GLY A 456 -39.27 -11.96 39.13
CA GLY A 456 -38.89 -13.12 38.34
C GLY A 456 -39.92 -13.47 37.27
N LEU A 457 -39.46 -14.11 36.20
CA LEU A 457 -40.32 -14.67 35.16
C LEU A 457 -39.97 -16.14 34.92
N TYR A 458 -41.00 -16.98 34.86
CA TYR A 458 -40.87 -18.35 34.39
C TYR A 458 -41.11 -18.43 32.89
N VAL A 459 -40.13 -18.98 32.20
CA VAL A 459 -40.10 -19.17 30.75
C VAL A 459 -40.10 -20.65 30.45
N CYS A 460 -41.03 -21.11 29.64
CA CYS A 460 -41.14 -22.50 29.21
C CYS A 460 -41.33 -22.57 27.70
N TRP A 461 -40.64 -23.50 27.03
CA TRP A 461 -40.76 -23.74 25.59
C TRP A 461 -40.53 -25.22 25.27
N ASP A 462 -41.13 -25.72 24.19
CA ASP A 462 -40.89 -27.08 23.72
C ASP A 462 -39.49 -27.21 23.12
N LYS A 463 -38.87 -28.38 23.32
CA LYS A 463 -37.60 -28.72 22.66
C LYS A 463 -37.82 -28.86 21.16
N ASN A 464 -36.98 -28.19 20.38
CA ASN A 464 -36.77 -28.50 18.98
C ASN A 464 -36.15 -29.93 18.87
N THR A 465 -36.59 -30.68 17.85
CA THR A 465 -36.20 -32.07 17.58
C THR A 465 -35.25 -32.23 16.39
N GLU A 466 -34.80 -31.11 15.80
CA GLU A 466 -33.85 -31.13 14.69
C GLU A 466 -32.50 -31.72 15.12
N GLU A 467 -31.89 -32.49 14.22
CA GLU A 467 -30.64 -33.22 14.51
C GLU A 467 -29.41 -32.30 14.49
N ASP A 468 -29.51 -31.12 13.88
CA ASP A 468 -28.41 -30.17 13.73
C ASP A 468 -28.35 -29.09 14.82
N LEU A 469 -29.09 -29.28 15.91
CA LEU A 469 -29.04 -28.34 17.03
C LEU A 469 -27.64 -28.30 17.67
N TYR A 470 -27.24 -27.12 18.11
CA TYR A 470 -25.95 -26.86 18.72
C TYR A 470 -25.70 -27.75 19.95
N ASP A 471 -24.64 -28.56 19.91
CA ASP A 471 -24.26 -29.48 20.99
C ASP A 471 -22.87 -29.19 21.59
N GLY A 472 -22.34 -27.99 21.33
CA GLY A 472 -21.05 -27.53 21.82
C GLY A 472 -20.98 -27.38 23.34
N ALA A 473 -19.79 -27.54 23.92
CA ALA A 473 -19.57 -27.44 25.37
C ALA A 473 -19.72 -26.00 25.90
N ASP A 474 -19.65 -25.01 25.02
CA ASP A 474 -19.84 -23.57 25.24
C ASP A 474 -21.29 -23.11 25.02
N ALA A 475 -22.21 -24.06 24.84
CA ALA A 475 -23.65 -23.80 24.73
C ALA A 475 -24.17 -22.96 25.90
N TYR A 476 -25.13 -22.06 25.62
CA TYR A 476 -25.77 -21.20 26.63
C TYR A 476 -26.44 -22.06 27.71
N TYR A 477 -25.83 -22.08 28.89
CA TYR A 477 -26.19 -22.94 30.01
C TYR A 477 -26.33 -24.44 29.63
N GLY A 478 -25.54 -24.91 28.66
CA GLY A 478 -25.51 -26.30 28.23
C GLY A 478 -26.67 -26.72 27.32
N THR A 479 -27.35 -25.76 26.68
CA THR A 479 -28.48 -26.02 25.78
C THR A 479 -28.31 -25.32 24.41
N PRO A 480 -28.89 -25.85 23.32
CA PRO A 480 -28.88 -25.18 22.01
C PRO A 480 -29.74 -23.92 21.94
N TYR A 481 -30.27 -23.43 23.05
CA TYR A 481 -31.21 -22.31 23.09
C TYR A 481 -30.57 -21.10 23.73
N ALA A 482 -30.90 -19.91 23.24
CA ALA A 482 -30.57 -18.65 23.89
C ALA A 482 -31.86 -17.90 24.24
N VAL A 483 -31.94 -17.42 25.48
CA VAL A 483 -33.11 -16.70 26.00
C VAL A 483 -32.78 -15.23 26.14
N PHE A 484 -33.59 -14.38 25.50
CA PHE A 484 -33.43 -12.95 25.45
C PHE A 484 -34.59 -12.25 26.14
N ILE A 485 -34.33 -11.07 26.68
CA ILE A 485 -35.31 -10.23 27.37
C ILE A 485 -35.11 -8.76 27.02
N SER A 486 -36.21 -8.03 26.86
CA SER A 486 -36.23 -6.59 26.65
C SER A 486 -37.28 -5.93 27.54
N ASP A 487 -37.03 -4.67 27.90
CA ASP A 487 -37.94 -3.83 28.68
C ASP A 487 -38.76 -2.85 27.83
N PHE A 488 -38.74 -3.04 26.51
CA PHE A 488 -39.60 -2.42 25.51
C PHE A 488 -39.94 -3.45 24.43
N GLU A 489 -40.98 -3.19 23.63
CA GLU A 489 -41.38 -4.06 22.51
C GLU A 489 -40.29 -4.05 21.43
N PRO A 490 -39.55 -5.17 21.23
CA PRO A 490 -38.43 -5.20 20.29
C PRO A 490 -38.94 -5.50 18.87
N SER A 491 -38.23 -4.98 17.87
CA SER A 491 -38.45 -5.28 16.45
C SER A 491 -37.62 -6.46 15.94
N GLY A 492 -36.62 -6.90 16.72
CA GLY A 492 -35.73 -8.02 16.42
C GLY A 492 -34.90 -8.42 17.64
N ILE A 493 -34.25 -9.59 17.56
CA ILE A 493 -33.46 -10.14 18.69
C ILE A 493 -32.26 -9.27 19.07
N GLU A 494 -31.71 -8.52 18.10
CA GLU A 494 -30.58 -7.59 18.26
C GLU A 494 -30.87 -6.41 19.21
N GLU A 495 -32.16 -6.12 19.47
CA GLU A 495 -32.61 -5.08 20.40
C GLU A 495 -32.85 -5.64 21.82
N MET A 496 -32.68 -6.95 22.01
CA MET A 496 -32.90 -7.64 23.27
C MET A 496 -31.56 -8.00 23.92
N GLU A 497 -31.61 -8.23 25.23
CA GLU A 497 -30.45 -8.57 26.04
C GLU A 497 -30.52 -10.03 26.47
N LEU A 498 -29.37 -10.67 26.64
CA LEU A 498 -29.34 -12.05 27.12
C LEU A 498 -29.89 -12.10 28.55
N ALA A 499 -30.93 -12.91 28.75
CA ALA A 499 -31.47 -13.15 30.07
C ALA A 499 -30.42 -13.87 30.94
N MET A 500 -30.52 -13.74 32.25
CA MET A 500 -29.67 -14.49 33.17
C MET A 500 -30.56 -15.34 34.06
N PRO A 501 -30.42 -16.67 34.02
CA PRO A 501 -31.24 -17.52 34.83
C PRO A 501 -30.77 -17.50 36.29
N VAL A 502 -31.71 -17.63 37.21
CA VAL A 502 -31.43 -17.77 38.65
C VAL A 502 -30.77 -19.13 38.96
N SER A 503 -31.01 -20.13 38.10
CA SER A 503 -30.49 -21.49 38.22
C SER A 503 -30.31 -22.15 36.84
N SER A 504 -29.88 -23.41 36.76
CA SER A 504 -29.74 -24.09 35.47
C SER A 504 -31.08 -24.18 34.73
N ILE A 505 -31.05 -24.27 33.39
CA ILE A 505 -32.25 -24.59 32.61
C ILE A 505 -32.65 -26.05 32.90
N TYR A 506 -33.93 -26.29 33.18
CA TYR A 506 -34.44 -27.60 33.58
C TYR A 506 -35.35 -28.21 32.52
N ASP A 507 -35.34 -29.54 32.44
CA ASP A 507 -36.34 -30.29 31.69
C ASP A 507 -37.66 -30.36 32.45
N THR A 508 -38.78 -30.31 31.73
CA THR A 508 -40.07 -30.71 32.29
C THR A 508 -40.08 -32.19 32.67
N ILE A 509 -40.99 -32.59 33.55
CA ILE A 509 -41.11 -33.99 34.04
C ILE A 509 -41.29 -35.00 32.89
N ASP A 510 -41.95 -34.59 31.80
CA ASP A 510 -42.16 -35.40 30.60
C ASP A 510 -41.03 -35.29 29.56
N ASN A 511 -40.00 -34.48 29.85
CA ASN A 511 -38.81 -34.23 29.04
C ASN A 511 -39.09 -33.64 27.64
N LYS A 512 -40.25 -33.02 27.44
CA LYS A 512 -40.65 -32.43 26.14
C LYS A 512 -40.35 -30.95 26.03
N ALA A 513 -40.27 -30.25 27.15
CA ALA A 513 -40.03 -28.81 27.20
C ALA A 513 -38.88 -28.49 28.15
N LEU A 514 -38.36 -27.28 27.99
CA LEU A 514 -37.36 -26.68 28.85
C LEU A 514 -37.99 -25.53 29.63
N PHE A 515 -37.45 -25.30 30.81
CA PHE A 515 -37.91 -24.31 31.76
C PHE A 515 -36.74 -23.49 32.30
N MET A 516 -36.92 -22.18 32.36
CA MET A 516 -35.94 -21.22 32.87
C MET A 516 -36.62 -20.20 33.80
N HIS A 517 -35.98 -19.93 34.94
CA HIS A 517 -36.35 -18.84 35.83
C HIS A 517 -35.45 -17.64 35.57
N ILE A 518 -35.98 -16.57 34.97
CA ILE A 518 -35.26 -15.30 34.75
C ILE A 518 -35.39 -14.45 36.01
N GLY A 519 -34.27 -14.08 36.64
CA GLY A 519 -34.26 -13.13 37.76
C GLY A 519 -33.56 -11.81 37.44
N MET A 520 -32.73 -11.77 36.39
CA MET A 520 -32.00 -10.57 36.01
C MET A 520 -31.61 -10.56 34.52
N TYR A 521 -31.29 -9.38 34.01
CA TYR A 521 -30.67 -9.16 32.70
C TYR A 521 -29.68 -8.00 32.81
N GLN A 522 -28.56 -8.07 32.08
CA GLN A 522 -27.43 -7.12 32.24
C GLN A 522 -26.93 -6.99 33.70
N GLY A 523 -27.06 -8.04 34.52
CA GLY A 523 -26.73 -8.01 35.94
C GLY A 523 -27.65 -7.12 36.79
N LYS A 524 -28.82 -6.72 36.29
CA LYS A 524 -29.84 -5.97 37.03
C LYS A 524 -31.07 -6.82 37.26
N PRO A 525 -31.64 -6.84 38.48
CA PRO A 525 -32.89 -7.55 38.73
C PRO A 525 -34.02 -6.97 37.87
N LEU A 526 -35.05 -7.78 37.65
CA LEU A 526 -36.29 -7.29 37.05
C LEU A 526 -36.97 -6.23 37.94
N VAL A 527 -37.98 -5.54 37.40
CA VAL A 527 -38.71 -4.47 38.08
C VAL A 527 -40.19 -4.79 38.08
N TYR A 528 -40.80 -4.80 39.26
CA TYR A 528 -42.22 -5.06 39.39
C TYR A 528 -43.10 -4.10 38.59
N GLY A 529 -44.11 -4.68 37.92
CA GLY A 529 -45.07 -3.98 37.07
C GLY A 529 -44.48 -3.31 35.84
N LYS A 530 -43.23 -3.61 35.50
CA LYS A 530 -42.63 -3.21 34.23
C LYS A 530 -42.97 -4.24 33.16
N ASP A 531 -43.28 -3.75 31.96
CA ASP A 531 -43.50 -4.62 30.80
C ASP A 531 -42.17 -5.22 30.32
N TYR A 532 -42.17 -6.53 30.14
CA TYR A 532 -41.06 -7.28 29.56
C TYR A 532 -41.49 -8.10 28.36
N TRP A 533 -40.59 -8.23 27.40
CA TRP A 533 -40.69 -9.11 26.25
C TRP A 533 -39.58 -10.13 26.33
N VAL A 534 -39.91 -11.41 26.19
CA VAL A 534 -38.94 -12.50 26.28
C VAL A 534 -39.01 -13.31 25.00
N ALA A 535 -37.86 -13.58 24.41
CA ALA A 535 -37.71 -14.37 23.21
C ALA A 535 -36.79 -15.57 23.47
N VAL A 536 -37.03 -16.66 22.75
CA VAL A 536 -36.17 -17.84 22.80
C VAL A 536 -35.84 -18.26 21.37
N ILE A 537 -34.55 -18.36 21.08
CA ILE A 537 -34.04 -18.83 19.78
C ILE A 537 -33.42 -20.22 19.96
N ALA A 538 -33.54 -21.05 18.93
CA ALA A 538 -32.76 -22.28 18.78
C ALA A 538 -31.56 -22.00 17.85
N LEU A 539 -30.41 -22.57 18.19
CA LEU A 539 -29.18 -22.46 17.41
C LEU A 539 -28.83 -23.83 16.83
N ASP A 540 -28.43 -23.87 15.56
CA ASP A 540 -27.80 -25.05 14.96
C ASP A 540 -26.29 -25.09 15.26
N ARG A 541 -25.60 -26.14 14.80
CA ARG A 541 -24.14 -26.28 14.96
C ARG A 541 -23.33 -25.21 14.20
N ALA A 542 -23.88 -24.60 13.16
CA ALA A 542 -23.29 -23.46 12.45
C ALA A 542 -23.53 -22.12 13.19
N GLY A 543 -24.40 -22.11 14.20
CA GLY A 543 -24.82 -20.92 14.94
C GLY A 543 -25.92 -20.11 14.24
N ASN A 544 -26.59 -20.66 13.22
CA ASN A 544 -27.74 -19.99 12.62
C ASN A 544 -28.98 -20.13 13.52
N TYR A 545 -29.90 -19.17 13.39
CA TYR A 545 -31.20 -19.15 14.07
C TYR A 545 -32.27 -18.55 13.14
N ASP A 546 -33.54 -18.91 13.35
CA ASP A 546 -34.64 -18.36 12.57
C ASP A 546 -35.00 -16.94 13.03
N GLU A 547 -34.87 -15.96 12.13
CA GLU A 547 -35.18 -14.55 12.36
C GLU A 547 -36.66 -14.28 12.70
N CYS A 548 -37.57 -15.24 12.45
CA CYS A 548 -38.97 -15.16 12.85
C CYS A 548 -39.21 -15.48 14.33
N PHE A 549 -38.16 -15.85 15.09
CA PHE A 549 -38.11 -16.27 16.50
C PHE A 549 -39.37 -16.06 17.36
N THR A 550 -39.63 -17.00 18.26
CA THR A 550 -40.80 -16.92 19.12
C THR A 550 -40.57 -15.93 20.27
N MET A 551 -41.50 -14.99 20.44
CA MET A 551 -41.49 -13.98 21.50
C MET A 551 -42.82 -13.96 22.26
N CYS A 552 -42.74 -13.73 23.57
CA CYS A 552 -43.88 -13.53 24.46
C CYS A 552 -43.74 -12.19 25.19
N GLY A 553 -44.78 -11.35 25.13
CA GLY A 553 -44.80 -10.05 25.79
C GLY A 553 -46.01 -9.20 25.37
N PRO A 554 -46.33 -8.13 26.11
CA PRO A 554 -45.71 -7.75 27.38
C PRO A 554 -46.11 -8.72 28.51
N VAL A 555 -45.16 -9.09 29.37
CA VAL A 555 -45.38 -9.82 30.63
C VAL A 555 -44.81 -8.98 31.77
N GLN A 556 -45.53 -8.93 32.88
CA GLN A 556 -45.10 -8.21 34.08
C GLN A 556 -44.90 -9.21 35.22
N THR A 557 -43.92 -8.91 36.08
CA THR A 557 -43.78 -9.56 37.38
C THR A 557 -44.38 -8.68 38.47
N TYR A 558 -44.93 -9.28 39.53
CA TYR A 558 -45.56 -8.56 40.64
C TYR A 558 -44.98 -8.99 41.97
N GLU A 559 -44.91 -8.06 42.92
CA GLU A 559 -44.80 -8.48 44.31
C GLU A 559 -46.13 -9.13 44.67
N ASP A 560 -46.07 -10.36 45.18
CA ASP A 560 -47.27 -11.11 45.52
C ASP A 560 -47.11 -11.85 46.86
N MET A 561 -48.21 -12.46 47.31
CA MET A 561 -48.25 -13.30 48.50
C MET A 561 -49.39 -14.30 48.36
N ASP A 562 -49.20 -15.52 48.83
CA ASP A 562 -50.29 -16.48 48.92
C ASP A 562 -51.14 -16.27 50.18
N LEU A 563 -52.45 -16.22 50.00
CA LEU A 563 -53.45 -16.22 51.07
C LEU A 563 -54.15 -17.57 51.12
N THR A 564 -53.88 -18.31 52.19
CA THR A 564 -54.59 -19.56 52.47
C THR A 564 -55.88 -19.29 53.26
N LEU A 565 -56.99 -19.85 52.77
CA LEU A 565 -58.32 -19.79 53.40
C LEU A 565 -58.82 -21.20 53.74
N ASP A 566 -59.29 -21.39 54.96
CA ASP A 566 -59.97 -22.61 55.37
C ASP A 566 -61.45 -22.57 54.96
N ALA A 567 -62.07 -23.73 54.71
CA ALA A 567 -63.51 -23.80 54.48
C ALA A 567 -64.29 -23.27 55.70
N GLY A 568 -65.15 -22.28 55.49
CA GLY A 568 -65.88 -21.59 56.55
C GLY A 568 -65.46 -20.12 56.72
N TRP A 569 -65.63 -19.59 57.92
CA TRP A 569 -65.32 -18.20 58.23
C TRP A 569 -63.83 -18.03 58.56
N ASN A 570 -63.20 -17.03 57.98
CA ASN A 570 -61.79 -16.67 58.15
C ASN A 570 -61.70 -15.18 58.52
N LEU A 571 -60.73 -14.82 59.36
CA LEU A 571 -60.43 -13.43 59.67
C LEU A 571 -59.13 -13.02 58.97
N LYS A 572 -59.24 -12.28 57.85
CA LYS A 572 -58.12 -12.00 56.95
C LYS A 572 -57.91 -10.51 56.72
N SER A 573 -56.75 -10.18 56.18
CA SER A 573 -56.41 -8.83 55.72
C SER A 573 -55.44 -8.91 54.54
N VAL A 574 -55.14 -7.77 53.93
CA VAL A 574 -54.06 -7.66 52.95
C VAL A 574 -53.05 -6.62 53.44
N PRO A 575 -51.75 -6.93 53.38
CA PRO A 575 -50.73 -6.05 53.95
C PRO A 575 -50.52 -4.80 53.13
N ARG A 576 -50.61 -4.92 51.80
CA ARG A 576 -50.34 -3.85 50.84
C ARG A 576 -51.47 -3.65 49.86
N ARG A 577 -51.45 -2.51 49.17
CA ARG A 577 -52.47 -2.15 48.18
C ARG A 577 -52.37 -3.14 47.05
N LEU A 578 -53.49 -3.75 46.72
CA LEU A 578 -53.58 -4.72 45.65
C LEU A 578 -53.49 -4.04 44.28
N ALA A 579 -52.96 -4.74 43.30
CA ALA A 579 -53.02 -4.35 41.91
C ALA A 579 -54.50 -4.18 41.51
N PRO A 580 -54.88 -3.15 40.72
CA PRO A 580 -56.29 -2.84 40.46
C PRO A 580 -57.12 -4.00 39.89
N PHE A 581 -56.48 -4.89 39.11
CA PHE A 581 -57.12 -6.07 38.52
C PHE A 581 -57.29 -7.24 39.49
N ASN A 582 -56.68 -7.17 40.67
CA ASN A 582 -56.70 -8.18 41.74
C ASN A 582 -57.28 -7.61 43.05
N ALA A 583 -57.93 -6.44 43.02
CA ALA A 583 -58.36 -5.72 44.22
C ALA A 583 -59.79 -6.02 44.69
N ASP A 584 -60.57 -6.76 43.90
CA ASP A 584 -61.95 -7.12 44.26
C ASP A 584 -62.01 -8.37 45.16
N THR A 585 -63.15 -8.56 45.83
CA THR A 585 -63.36 -9.65 46.79
C THR A 585 -63.13 -11.06 46.23
N CYS A 586 -63.48 -11.31 44.96
CA CYS A 586 -63.38 -12.64 44.37
C CYS A 586 -61.93 -12.96 43.98
N SER A 587 -61.23 -11.98 43.42
CA SER A 587 -59.80 -12.12 43.07
C SER A 587 -58.92 -12.35 44.30
N VAL A 588 -59.27 -11.75 45.45
CA VAL A 588 -58.46 -11.83 46.69
C VAL A 588 -58.79 -13.04 47.54
N PHE A 589 -60.06 -13.45 47.59
CA PHE A 589 -60.51 -14.47 48.54
C PHE A 589 -61.22 -15.66 47.89
N GLY A 590 -61.16 -15.77 46.56
CA GLY A 590 -61.76 -16.85 45.80
C GLY A 590 -63.21 -16.58 45.38
N GLU A 591 -63.62 -17.25 44.30
CA GLU A 591 -64.96 -17.12 43.73
C GLU A 591 -66.03 -17.68 44.70
N GLY A 592 -67.12 -16.94 44.90
CA GLY A 592 -68.21 -17.34 45.79
C GLY A 592 -68.02 -16.99 47.27
N SER A 593 -66.90 -16.36 47.65
CA SER A 593 -66.64 -15.90 49.01
C SER A 593 -67.56 -14.73 49.42
N THR A 594 -68.03 -14.76 50.68
CA THR A 594 -68.77 -13.64 51.29
C THR A 594 -67.85 -12.85 52.19
N VAL A 595 -67.67 -11.56 51.91
CA VAL A 595 -66.74 -10.69 52.63
C VAL A 595 -67.50 -9.57 53.34
N ILE A 596 -67.22 -9.38 54.63
CA ILE A 596 -67.73 -8.26 55.43
C ILE A 596 -66.63 -7.66 56.31
N TYR A 597 -66.75 -6.38 56.65
CA TYR A 597 -65.87 -5.72 57.62
C TYR A 597 -66.67 -4.83 58.58
N TRP A 598 -66.09 -4.52 59.73
CA TRP A 598 -66.69 -3.62 60.73
C TRP A 598 -66.14 -2.21 60.57
N ASP A 599 -67.01 -1.21 60.43
CA ASP A 599 -66.64 0.21 60.26
C ASP A 599 -66.60 1.02 61.57
N GLY A 600 -66.80 0.36 62.71
CA GLY A 600 -66.93 0.99 64.02
C GLY A 600 -68.36 1.15 64.51
N ALA A 601 -69.35 1.03 63.64
CA ALA A 601 -70.77 1.14 63.99
C ALA A 601 -71.62 -0.03 63.46
N CYS A 602 -71.32 -0.55 62.27
CA CYS A 602 -72.06 -1.63 61.64
C CYS A 602 -71.22 -2.45 60.64
N TRP A 603 -71.78 -3.58 60.20
CA TRP A 603 -71.18 -4.45 59.19
C TRP A 603 -71.36 -3.90 57.79
N GLN A 604 -70.29 -3.89 57.01
CA GLN A 604 -70.23 -3.39 55.64
C GLN A 604 -69.76 -4.48 54.68
N PHE A 605 -70.21 -4.41 53.42
CA PHE A 605 -69.72 -5.23 52.32
C PHE A 605 -68.70 -4.42 51.49
N PRO A 606 -67.42 -4.83 51.42
CA PRO A 606 -66.43 -4.09 50.67
C PRO A 606 -66.61 -4.32 49.16
N LYS A 607 -66.39 -3.27 48.36
CA LYS A 607 -66.25 -3.39 46.90
C LYS A 607 -64.82 -3.73 46.48
N THR A 608 -63.86 -3.25 47.25
CA THR A 608 -62.42 -3.45 47.08
C THR A 608 -61.81 -3.79 48.42
N ILE A 609 -60.77 -4.61 48.40
CA ILE A 609 -60.01 -4.95 49.59
C ILE A 609 -58.89 -3.94 49.77
N GLU A 610 -58.91 -3.30 50.93
CA GLU A 610 -57.98 -2.25 51.32
C GLU A 610 -57.13 -2.70 52.52
N PRO A 611 -55.83 -2.36 52.54
CA PRO A 611 -54.96 -2.49 53.71
C PRO A 611 -55.48 -1.77 54.95
N CYS A 612 -54.84 -2.02 56.10
CA CYS A 612 -55.24 -1.53 57.44
C CYS A 612 -56.58 -2.07 57.96
N LYS A 613 -57.47 -2.58 57.09
CA LYS A 613 -58.77 -3.16 57.46
C LYS A 613 -58.68 -4.67 57.63
N GLY A 614 -59.42 -5.18 58.62
CA GLY A 614 -59.67 -6.61 58.80
C GLY A 614 -61.00 -7.00 58.18
N TYR A 615 -61.06 -8.20 57.59
CA TYR A 615 -62.23 -8.73 56.89
C TYR A 615 -62.61 -10.10 57.45
N TRP A 616 -63.91 -10.29 57.65
CA TRP A 616 -64.50 -11.60 57.80
C TRP A 616 -64.85 -12.16 56.43
N VAL A 617 -64.25 -13.29 56.10
CA VAL A 617 -64.36 -13.95 54.81
C VAL A 617 -64.94 -15.33 55.01
N TYR A 618 -66.15 -15.58 54.53
CA TYR A 618 -66.69 -16.93 54.41
C TYR A 618 -66.37 -17.50 53.04
N THR A 619 -65.61 -18.61 53.00
CA THR A 619 -65.38 -19.37 51.76
C THR A 619 -66.06 -20.76 51.86
N PRO A 620 -66.71 -21.25 50.78
CA PRO A 620 -67.36 -22.56 50.80
C PRO A 620 -66.37 -23.73 50.84
N GLU A 621 -65.20 -23.58 50.21
CA GLU A 621 -64.14 -24.59 50.14
C GLU A 621 -62.80 -23.96 50.53
N ALA A 622 -61.88 -24.78 51.03
CA ALA A 622 -60.53 -24.33 51.31
C ALA A 622 -59.84 -23.99 49.99
N CYS A 623 -59.19 -22.84 49.93
CA CYS A 623 -58.51 -22.37 48.73
C CYS A 623 -57.26 -21.57 49.09
N GLU A 624 -56.38 -21.45 48.11
CA GLU A 624 -55.22 -20.59 48.15
C GLU A 624 -55.31 -19.62 46.99
N THR A 625 -55.08 -18.35 47.27
CA THR A 625 -55.17 -17.27 46.29
C THR A 625 -53.89 -16.45 46.35
N ASN A 626 -53.20 -16.38 45.23
CA ASN A 626 -52.05 -15.50 45.06
C ASN A 626 -52.53 -14.06 44.85
N VAL A 627 -52.27 -13.19 45.82
CA VAL A 627 -52.65 -11.77 45.75
C VAL A 627 -51.51 -10.93 45.24
N LYS A 628 -51.80 -10.12 44.22
CA LYS A 628 -50.80 -9.28 43.57
C LYS A 628 -50.85 -7.87 44.11
N PHE A 629 -49.73 -7.38 44.61
CA PHE A 629 -49.62 -6.03 45.11
C PHE A 629 -49.32 -5.04 43.98
N LYS A 630 -49.74 -3.80 44.20
CA LYS A 630 -49.36 -2.70 43.33
C LYS A 630 -47.85 -2.47 43.49
N PRO A 631 -47.08 -2.41 42.39
CA PRO A 631 -45.64 -2.14 42.45
C PRO A 631 -45.35 -0.82 43.17
N MET A 632 -44.47 -0.86 44.17
CA MET A 632 -43.92 0.34 44.80
C MET A 632 -42.46 0.51 44.38
N PRO A 633 -42.05 1.71 43.90
CA PRO A 633 -40.64 1.99 43.65
C PRO A 633 -39.83 1.87 44.94
N VAL A 634 -38.65 1.26 44.87
CA VAL A 634 -37.70 0.98 45.99
C VAL A 634 -37.19 2.26 46.73
N GLY A 635 -37.72 3.44 46.43
CA GLY A 635 -37.39 4.72 47.08
C GLY A 635 -38.59 5.62 47.37
N SER A 636 -39.81 5.11 47.32
CA SER A 636 -40.99 5.91 47.67
C SER A 636 -41.06 6.16 49.18
N ALA A 637 -40.72 7.38 49.62
CA ALA A 637 -40.86 7.83 51.01
C ALA A 637 -42.32 8.00 51.47
N THR A 638 -43.27 7.77 50.57
CA THR A 638 -44.71 7.80 50.85
C THR A 638 -45.30 6.43 50.55
N PRO A 639 -45.86 5.72 51.55
CA PRO A 639 -46.46 4.42 51.32
C PRO A 639 -47.75 4.52 50.50
N ASP A 640 -47.89 3.65 49.49
CA ASP A 640 -49.07 3.63 48.62
C ASP A 640 -50.09 2.59 49.07
N VAL A 641 -50.68 2.82 50.24
CA VAL A 641 -51.78 2.03 50.83
C VAL A 641 -52.75 3.02 51.50
N PRO A 642 -53.97 2.69 51.98
CA PRO A 642 -54.60 3.61 52.92
C PRO A 642 -53.60 3.88 54.03
N ALA A 643 -53.04 5.09 54.04
CA ALA A 643 -51.92 5.45 54.90
C ALA A 643 -52.26 5.23 56.38
N SER A 644 -53.55 5.32 56.69
CA SER A 644 -54.13 5.04 57.99
C SER A 644 -55.62 4.69 57.93
N LEU A 645 -56.13 4.18 59.05
CA LEU A 645 -57.53 3.88 59.33
C LEU A 645 -57.91 4.57 60.66
N ASP A 646 -58.93 5.42 60.64
CA ASP A 646 -59.45 6.03 61.86
C ASP A 646 -60.31 5.03 62.63
N LEU A 647 -60.06 4.94 63.94
CA LEU A 647 -60.66 3.98 64.85
C LEU A 647 -61.39 4.73 65.98
N CYS A 648 -62.66 4.39 66.20
CA CYS A 648 -63.42 4.91 67.33
C CYS A 648 -63.22 4.06 68.59
N ALA A 649 -63.46 4.65 69.76
CA ALA A 649 -63.53 3.91 71.03
C ALA A 649 -64.47 2.69 70.95
N GLY A 650 -64.05 1.56 71.51
CA GLY A 650 -64.73 0.27 71.43
C GLY A 650 -64.00 -0.76 70.56
N TRP A 651 -64.67 -1.86 70.23
CA TRP A 651 -64.12 -2.91 69.37
C TRP A 651 -64.09 -2.46 67.91
N GLN A 652 -62.92 -2.56 67.29
CA GLN A 652 -62.65 -2.24 65.90
C GLN A 652 -61.96 -3.41 65.19
N MET A 653 -62.08 -3.49 63.87
CA MET A 653 -61.37 -4.46 63.04
C MET A 653 -60.21 -3.79 62.30
N ILE A 654 -59.04 -4.40 62.36
CA ILE A 654 -57.83 -3.93 61.68
C ILE A 654 -57.15 -5.09 60.94
N GLY A 655 -56.35 -4.75 59.95
CA GLY A 655 -55.52 -5.68 59.18
C GLY A 655 -54.05 -5.45 59.46
N HIS A 656 -53.25 -6.52 59.44
CA HIS A 656 -51.80 -6.41 59.48
C HIS A 656 -51.28 -5.75 58.20
N THR A 657 -50.29 -4.87 58.30
CA THR A 657 -49.82 -4.03 57.18
C THR A 657 -48.40 -4.35 56.72
N SER A 658 -47.80 -5.43 57.22
CA SER A 658 -46.49 -5.93 56.77
C SER A 658 -46.64 -7.25 56.02
N THR A 659 -45.81 -7.45 55.00
CA THR A 659 -45.61 -8.76 54.34
C THR A 659 -44.77 -9.71 55.20
N GLN A 660 -44.28 -9.25 56.36
CA GLN A 660 -43.59 -10.07 57.35
C GLN A 660 -44.30 -10.04 58.72
N PRO A 661 -44.15 -11.09 59.54
CA PRO A 661 -44.56 -11.04 60.93
C PRO A 661 -43.86 -9.89 61.64
N ALA A 662 -44.63 -9.04 62.34
CA ALA A 662 -44.07 -7.93 63.10
C ALA A 662 -44.76 -7.83 64.46
N HIS A 663 -44.01 -7.41 65.47
CA HIS A 663 -44.56 -7.29 66.81
C HIS A 663 -45.71 -6.27 66.83
N TRP A 664 -46.75 -6.51 67.63
CA TRP A 664 -47.92 -5.63 67.70
C TRP A 664 -47.54 -4.19 68.08
N SER A 665 -46.48 -3.99 68.87
CA SER A 665 -46.04 -2.65 69.29
C SER A 665 -45.44 -1.84 68.15
N GLU A 666 -44.83 -2.52 67.17
CA GLU A 666 -44.28 -1.89 65.97
C GLU A 666 -45.41 -1.62 64.98
N THR A 667 -46.21 -2.64 64.72
CA THR A 667 -47.35 -2.55 63.80
C THR A 667 -48.35 -1.49 64.25
N LEU A 668 -48.67 -1.42 65.55
CA LEU A 668 -49.66 -0.50 66.12
C LEU A 668 -49.03 0.73 66.79
N GLY A 669 -47.76 1.04 66.49
CA GLY A 669 -47.04 2.16 67.11
C GLY A 669 -47.71 3.52 66.89
N SER A 670 -48.46 3.68 65.79
CA SER A 670 -49.29 4.86 65.50
C SER A 670 -50.41 5.12 66.53
N LEU A 671 -50.80 4.10 67.28
CA LEU A 671 -51.81 4.17 68.35
C LEU A 671 -51.19 4.41 69.73
N GLN A 672 -49.91 4.77 69.82
CA GLN A 672 -49.25 5.13 71.07
C GLN A 672 -49.61 6.57 71.49
N SER A 673 -50.14 6.74 72.71
CA SER A 673 -50.53 8.07 73.25
C SER A 673 -49.39 8.78 73.98
N ASP A 674 -48.45 8.04 74.58
CA ASP A 674 -47.22 8.57 75.19
C ASP A 674 -46.02 7.67 74.86
N LYS A 675 -45.05 8.23 74.12
CA LYS A 675 -43.83 7.53 73.68
C LYS A 675 -42.90 7.13 74.83
N ILE A 676 -42.99 7.77 76.01
CA ILE A 676 -42.04 7.58 77.12
C ILE A 676 -42.47 6.44 78.05
N ILE A 677 -43.78 6.18 78.19
CA ILE A 677 -44.33 5.23 79.19
C ILE A 677 -45.07 4.05 78.52
N ALA A 678 -44.87 3.82 77.22
CA ALA A 678 -45.53 2.74 76.47
C ALA A 678 -47.06 2.69 76.68
N ASN A 679 -47.70 3.86 76.74
CA ASN A 679 -49.15 3.97 76.90
C ASN A 679 -49.79 3.97 75.52
N TYR A 680 -50.69 3.02 75.28
CA TYR A 680 -51.40 2.87 74.00
C TYR A 680 -52.85 3.30 74.12
N LYS A 681 -53.46 3.71 73.01
CA LYS A 681 -54.89 4.06 72.92
C LYS A 681 -55.82 2.85 72.96
N PHE A 682 -55.29 1.63 72.89
CA PHE A 682 -56.04 0.37 72.98
C PHE A 682 -55.68 -0.42 74.24
N SER A 683 -56.44 -1.48 74.52
CA SER A 683 -56.14 -2.39 75.64
C SER A 683 -56.06 -3.87 75.25
N ASN A 684 -56.72 -4.30 74.18
CA ASN A 684 -56.77 -5.71 73.79
C ASN A 684 -56.61 -5.85 72.29
N ILE A 685 -55.95 -6.92 71.86
CA ILE A 685 -55.87 -7.37 70.47
C ILE A 685 -56.19 -8.87 70.49
N ILE A 686 -57.10 -9.29 69.62
CA ILE A 686 -57.51 -10.68 69.48
C ILE A 686 -57.61 -11.04 67.99
N THR A 687 -57.47 -12.31 67.65
CA THR A 687 -57.67 -12.81 66.29
C THR A 687 -58.42 -14.14 66.29
N TYR A 688 -58.75 -14.63 65.10
CA TYR A 688 -59.47 -15.87 64.89
C TYR A 688 -58.82 -16.67 63.75
N SER A 689 -58.65 -17.96 63.98
CA SER A 689 -58.31 -18.95 62.96
C SER A 689 -59.25 -20.13 63.09
N GLN A 690 -59.60 -20.77 61.97
CA GLN A 690 -60.54 -21.89 61.97
C GLN A 690 -60.01 -23.08 62.81
N ASN A 691 -58.69 -23.30 62.79
CA ASN A 691 -58.04 -24.40 63.48
C ASN A 691 -57.74 -24.09 64.96
N GLU A 692 -57.61 -22.81 65.34
CA GLU A 692 -57.23 -22.39 66.70
C GLU A 692 -58.42 -21.84 67.50
N GLY A 693 -59.47 -21.40 66.81
CA GLY A 693 -60.57 -20.63 67.41
C GLY A 693 -60.20 -19.17 67.64
N TRP A 694 -60.81 -18.56 68.65
CA TRP A 694 -60.52 -17.21 69.09
C TRP A 694 -59.41 -17.20 70.14
N GLY A 695 -58.48 -16.26 70.02
CA GLY A 695 -57.52 -16.00 71.08
C GLY A 695 -56.76 -14.69 70.90
N GLY A 696 -55.81 -14.46 71.79
CA GLY A 696 -55.21 -13.17 72.06
C GLY A 696 -55.87 -12.47 73.23
N THR A 697 -55.07 -11.87 74.12
CA THR A 697 -55.33 -10.66 74.92
C THR A 697 -54.08 -10.40 75.78
N ILE A 698 -53.47 -9.22 75.61
CA ILE A 698 -52.27 -8.78 76.33
C ILE A 698 -52.69 -7.86 77.49
N ASN A 699 -52.20 -8.13 78.72
CA ASN A 699 -52.34 -7.24 79.87
C ASN A 699 -51.08 -6.34 79.93
N LEU A 700 -51.21 -5.11 79.44
CA LEU A 700 -50.13 -4.14 79.17
C LEU A 700 -49.21 -3.89 80.38
N GLY A 701 -48.12 -4.66 80.48
CA GLY A 701 -47.02 -4.48 81.42
C GLY A 701 -45.66 -4.42 80.70
N PHE A 702 -44.70 -3.68 81.27
CA PHE A 702 -43.39 -3.32 80.70
C PHE A 702 -42.46 -4.50 80.33
N LEU A 703 -42.85 -5.76 80.63
CA LEU A 703 -42.02 -6.95 80.48
C LEU A 703 -42.22 -7.74 79.18
N ASP A 704 -43.26 -7.45 78.38
CA ASP A 704 -43.56 -8.19 77.14
C ASP A 704 -42.86 -7.60 75.89
N LEU A 705 -41.95 -6.63 76.06
CA LEU A 705 -41.28 -5.90 74.97
C LEU A 705 -40.07 -6.62 74.33
N PHE A 706 -39.74 -7.85 74.73
CA PHE A 706 -38.48 -8.52 74.36
C PHE A 706 -38.63 -9.91 73.72
N ALA A 707 -39.84 -10.32 73.33
CA ALA A 707 -40.03 -11.58 72.62
C ALA A 707 -39.72 -11.38 71.13
N GLN A 708 -38.81 -12.19 70.58
CA GLN A 708 -38.61 -12.30 69.14
C GLN A 708 -39.41 -13.50 68.61
N PRO A 709 -40.11 -13.36 67.48
CA PRO A 709 -40.87 -14.47 66.90
C PRO A 709 -39.92 -15.59 66.44
N GLU A 710 -40.21 -16.83 66.84
CA GLU A 710 -39.58 -18.01 66.25
C GLU A 710 -40.26 -18.34 64.91
N SER A 711 -39.45 -18.83 63.98
CA SER A 711 -39.81 -19.22 62.63
C SER A 711 -40.72 -20.45 62.58
N GLU A 712 -41.73 -20.41 61.70
CA GLU A 712 -42.77 -21.44 61.42
C GLU A 712 -44.02 -21.40 62.30
N ILE A 713 -45.02 -20.57 61.98
CA ILE A 713 -46.34 -20.80 62.59
C ILE A 713 -47.53 -20.39 61.67
N PRO A 714 -48.29 -21.33 61.05
CA PRO A 714 -49.59 -21.08 60.39
C PRO A 714 -50.76 -20.85 61.37
N TYR A 715 -50.42 -20.50 62.62
CA TYR A 715 -51.31 -20.45 63.77
C TYR A 715 -51.32 -19.00 64.30
N PRO A 716 -52.04 -18.07 63.64
CA PRO A 716 -52.03 -16.65 63.98
C PRO A 716 -52.47 -16.34 65.41
N VAL A 717 -53.32 -17.16 66.03
CA VAL A 717 -53.72 -16.98 67.43
C VAL A 717 -52.54 -17.27 68.36
N GLN A 718 -51.88 -18.42 68.18
CA GLN A 718 -50.72 -18.83 68.95
C GLN A 718 -49.55 -17.86 68.76
N THR A 719 -49.32 -17.36 67.54
CA THR A 719 -48.26 -16.37 67.26
C THR A 719 -48.49 -15.09 68.04
N LEU A 720 -49.73 -14.58 68.06
CA LEU A 720 -50.10 -13.39 68.81
C LEU A 720 -49.93 -13.60 70.32
N GLU A 721 -50.30 -14.77 70.85
CA GLU A 721 -50.24 -15.07 72.29
C GLU A 721 -48.82 -15.37 72.80
N SER A 722 -47.99 -16.05 72.00
CA SER A 722 -46.67 -16.52 72.42
C SER A 722 -45.57 -15.49 72.19
N SER A 723 -45.64 -14.74 71.09
CA SER A 723 -44.59 -13.84 70.63
C SER A 723 -45.02 -12.38 70.53
N GLY A 724 -46.32 -12.08 70.66
CA GLY A 724 -46.85 -10.75 70.41
C GLY A 724 -46.78 -10.32 68.93
N ALA A 725 -46.44 -11.23 68.00
CA ALA A 725 -46.37 -10.89 66.59
C ALA A 725 -47.74 -10.98 65.90
N MET A 726 -47.98 -10.01 65.02
CA MET A 726 -49.07 -10.01 64.05
C MET A 726 -48.55 -10.60 62.73
N VAL A 727 -49.38 -11.39 62.04
CA VAL A 727 -48.98 -12.26 60.92
C VAL A 727 -49.51 -11.70 59.60
N PRO A 728 -48.73 -11.75 58.50
CA PRO A 728 -49.19 -11.39 57.15
C PRO A 728 -50.49 -12.08 56.75
N GLY A 729 -51.36 -11.35 56.04
CA GLY A 729 -52.65 -11.87 55.58
C GLY A 729 -53.72 -12.04 56.67
N GLN A 730 -53.39 -11.83 57.96
CA GLN A 730 -54.31 -12.08 59.07
C GLN A 730 -55.07 -10.80 59.49
N GLY A 731 -56.36 -10.92 59.80
CA GLY A 731 -57.17 -9.84 60.38
C GLY A 731 -57.19 -9.89 61.93
N TYR A 732 -57.44 -8.75 62.57
CA TYR A 732 -57.43 -8.62 64.02
C TYR A 732 -58.59 -7.77 64.52
N TRP A 733 -59.04 -8.05 65.73
CA TRP A 733 -59.94 -7.20 66.51
C TRP A 733 -59.13 -6.47 67.58
N ILE A 734 -59.33 -5.16 67.66
CA ILE A 734 -58.66 -4.28 68.64
C ILE A 734 -59.69 -3.55 69.48
N PHE A 735 -59.48 -3.49 70.80
CA PHE A 735 -60.33 -2.70 71.69
C PHE A 735 -59.70 -1.34 71.98
N MET A 736 -60.26 -0.29 71.39
CA MET A 736 -59.84 1.10 71.55
C MET A 736 -60.44 1.70 72.83
N LYS A 737 -59.61 2.28 73.70
CA LYS A 737 -60.02 3.02 74.91
C LYS A 737 -60.53 4.43 74.57
N GLU A 738 -59.97 5.01 73.52
CA GLU A 738 -60.28 6.33 72.97
C GLU A 738 -60.01 6.34 71.46
N ASP A 739 -60.47 7.38 70.76
CA ASP A 739 -60.30 7.49 69.32
C ASP A 739 -58.80 7.61 68.92
N GLY A 740 -58.43 6.94 67.82
CA GLY A 740 -57.05 6.91 67.33
C GLY A 740 -56.97 6.61 65.84
N THR A 741 -55.82 6.89 65.23
CA THR A 741 -55.59 6.69 63.80
C THR A 741 -54.52 5.60 63.65
N TYR A 742 -54.94 4.42 63.19
CA TYR A 742 -54.03 3.30 62.92
C TYR A 742 -53.34 3.51 61.57
N ALA A 743 -52.06 3.85 61.59
CA ALA A 743 -51.25 3.98 60.39
C ALA A 743 -50.52 2.67 60.03
N SER A 744 -50.32 2.43 58.73
CA SER A 744 -49.48 1.33 58.21
C SER A 744 -48.09 1.34 58.86
N ILE A 745 -47.48 0.17 59.02
CA ILE A 745 -46.12 0.01 59.56
C ILE A 745 -45.09 0.87 58.81
N GLU A 746 -45.27 1.09 57.51
CA GLU A 746 -44.41 1.92 56.64
C GLU A 746 -44.49 3.42 56.98
N ASN A 747 -45.53 3.87 57.71
CA ASN A 747 -45.72 5.26 58.14
C ASN A 747 -45.22 5.55 59.56
N VAL A 748 -44.82 4.54 60.33
CA VAL A 748 -44.33 4.74 61.70
C VAL A 748 -42.86 5.15 61.62
N GLU A 749 -42.51 6.35 62.09
CA GLU A 749 -41.11 6.85 62.19
C GLU A 749 -40.28 5.97 63.14
N LEU A 750 -39.88 4.78 62.68
CA LEU A 750 -38.98 3.86 63.35
C LEU A 750 -37.70 3.58 62.54
N TYR A 751 -37.62 4.03 61.28
CA TYR A 751 -36.39 4.03 60.48
C TYR A 751 -35.57 5.33 60.64
N GLN A 752 -35.22 5.67 61.87
CA GLN A 752 -34.07 6.54 62.16
C GLN A 752 -33.25 5.96 63.31
N ALA A 753 -32.45 4.94 62.99
CA ALA A 753 -31.25 4.60 63.73
C ALA A 753 -30.31 3.73 62.87
N GLU A 754 -29.74 4.32 61.81
CA GLU A 754 -28.31 4.20 61.47
C GLU A 754 -27.79 5.55 61.00
#